data_AF-A0A9E0A4G0-F1
#
_entry.id   AF-A0A9E0A4G0-F1
#
_cell.length_a   1.000
_cell.length_b   1.000
_cell.length_c   1.000
_cell.angle_alpha   90.00
_cell.angle_beta   90.00
_cell.angle_gamma   90.00
#
_symmetry.space_group_name_H-M   'P 1'
#
loop_
_entity.id
_entity.type
_entity.pdbx_description
1 polymer ?
#
loop_
_entity_poly.entity_id
_entity_poly.type
_entity_poly.pdbx_seq_one_letter_code
_entity_poly.pdbx_strand_id
1 'polypeptide(L)'
;MQPSPLAAVVTNPQPRWLLVFVLGIAAIVYACNAGNDFLFDDIPALNGNELVQISGARFDEWRTAAFSSNAGPLSRPLTMVSFALQHALDDGFSARSLKLGNLAIHLAIGILLFFLFRGLLGALVLQGRVQCHAGWVAAVAAGLWLLHPLHVSTVLYAVQRMAQLSTLFVVLGLFLFVRWRSRWAVQGARIDEVVAAALWLFLVVIFAVLSKENGALLLWLVPAVEVAVYRGRWAGRRLPLLASAGWFLLLLPLALIALIFWLSPETFLGGYAQRNFTLEERLLTQPRMLWQYVGWIVWPNILSMGFQHDDTVLSSGWLNPLSTLIALFAWLAVLALAVWQRARWPLLLLAVLIYLVGHSMESSFLALEMVYEHRNYLPSIGLCLLLGFALVELLRRLSPARCAAASFALVAVFALLLGVRSHTWSDDLTLSRTNVARHPASVRSNYFYGNALLRQYRLRESLGLAEKDAEASLAVGRHYMELMHQRDPADIGALVMLYYLDSLFFPELGAQTDWLSTLQAALPGRVLKASDRNALQVLAECMGDGKCATEDVEVEKLFAALGRYSLTPSDLDSLRYSYLQASGAPPDELLAVLEGALARAPGQLSYYPYLLAQYNELGDAEGLLRSAGQWMHYDTNRRQLPLQRQLFAGATP
;
A
#
# COMPACT_ATOMS: atom_id res chain seq x y z
N MET A 1 -10.38 4.87 -56.13
CA MET A 1 -10.67 5.63 -54.89
C MET A 1 -9.59 5.29 -53.89
N GLN A 2 -8.73 6.25 -53.53
CA GLN A 2 -7.81 6.04 -52.41
C GLN A 2 -8.64 5.89 -51.12
N PRO A 3 -8.36 4.90 -50.27
CA PRO A 3 -9.05 4.79 -48.98
C PRO A 3 -8.86 6.08 -48.20
N SER A 4 -9.90 6.54 -47.51
CA SER A 4 -9.77 7.71 -46.62
C SER A 4 -8.60 7.49 -45.64
N PRO A 5 -7.94 8.56 -45.16
CA PRO A 5 -6.86 8.44 -44.16
C PRO A 5 -7.28 7.61 -42.93
N LEU A 6 -8.56 7.66 -42.56
CA LEU A 6 -9.18 6.83 -41.51
C LEU A 6 -9.27 5.35 -41.86
N ALA A 7 -9.54 4.99 -43.12
CA ALA A 7 -9.54 3.61 -43.58
C ALA A 7 -8.12 3.01 -43.60
N ALA A 8 -7.09 3.82 -43.87
CA ALA A 8 -5.69 3.40 -43.81
C ALA A 8 -5.21 3.14 -42.36
N VAL A 9 -5.69 3.89 -41.37
CA VAL A 9 -5.42 3.66 -39.95
C VAL A 9 -6.05 2.36 -39.44
N VAL A 10 -7.22 1.99 -39.97
CA VAL A 10 -7.89 0.71 -39.67
C VAL A 10 -7.17 -0.49 -40.30
N THR A 11 -6.48 -0.29 -41.44
CA THR A 11 -5.68 -1.35 -42.08
C THR A 11 -4.30 -1.58 -41.47
N ASN A 12 -3.85 -0.74 -40.52
CA ASN A 12 -2.57 -0.96 -39.85
C ASN A 12 -2.71 -2.06 -38.79
N PRO A 13 -2.00 -3.21 -38.92
CA PRO A 13 -2.15 -4.34 -38.01
C PRO A 13 -1.58 -4.08 -36.60
N GLN A 14 -0.93 -2.93 -36.36
CA GLN A 14 -0.35 -2.60 -35.05
C GLN A 14 -0.67 -1.15 -34.62
N PRO A 15 -1.57 -0.94 -33.63
CA PRO A 15 -1.95 0.38 -33.14
C PRO A 15 -0.90 0.96 -32.16
N ARG A 16 0.38 0.95 -32.56
CA ARG A 16 1.49 1.44 -31.72
C ARG A 16 1.33 2.92 -31.39
N TRP A 17 0.80 3.70 -32.34
CA TRP A 17 0.55 5.13 -32.14
C TRP A 17 -0.47 5.39 -31.00
N LEU A 18 -1.50 4.55 -30.87
CA LEU A 18 -2.50 4.69 -29.80
C LEU A 18 -1.86 4.43 -28.44
N LEU A 19 -1.01 3.41 -28.34
CA LEU A 19 -0.26 3.13 -27.12
C LEU A 19 0.65 4.31 -26.76
N VAL A 20 1.42 4.84 -27.71
CA VAL A 20 2.28 6.02 -27.50
C VAL A 20 1.47 7.24 -27.06
N PHE A 21 0.32 7.48 -27.69
CA PHE A 21 -0.58 8.59 -27.33
C PHE A 21 -1.09 8.46 -25.89
N VAL A 22 -1.58 7.28 -25.50
CA VAL A 22 -2.07 7.04 -24.13
C VAL A 22 -0.93 7.11 -23.10
N LEU A 23 0.25 6.59 -23.42
CA LEU A 23 1.45 6.75 -22.58
C LEU A 23 1.80 8.23 -22.39
N GLY A 24 1.71 9.04 -23.46
CA GLY A 24 1.94 10.48 -23.40
C GLY A 24 0.94 11.19 -22.48
N ILE A 25 -0.35 10.88 -22.58
CA ILE A 25 -1.38 11.43 -21.70
C ILE A 25 -1.09 11.05 -20.24
N ALA A 26 -0.87 9.77 -19.96
CA ALA A 26 -0.57 9.30 -18.60
C ALA A 26 0.67 10.01 -18.04
N ALA A 27 1.74 10.10 -18.84
CA ALA A 27 2.98 10.78 -18.44
C ALA A 27 2.76 12.25 -18.08
N ILE A 28 2.06 12.99 -18.94
CA ILE A 28 1.78 14.42 -18.72
C ILE A 28 0.93 14.61 -17.46
N VAL A 29 -0.20 13.89 -17.36
CA VAL A 29 -1.15 14.09 -16.25
C VAL A 29 -0.51 13.76 -14.90
N TYR A 30 0.21 12.64 -14.78
CA TYR A 30 0.88 12.29 -13.53
C TYR A 30 2.06 13.22 -13.23
N ALA A 31 2.89 13.57 -14.22
CA ALA A 31 4.05 14.44 -14.00
C ALA A 31 3.64 15.86 -13.53
N CYS A 32 2.54 16.40 -14.07
CA CYS A 32 1.98 17.68 -13.63
C CYS A 32 1.45 17.64 -12.18
N ASN A 33 1.05 16.46 -11.69
CA ASN A 33 0.46 16.29 -10.37
C ASN A 33 1.39 15.55 -9.38
N ALA A 34 2.67 15.39 -9.71
CA ALA A 34 3.62 14.68 -8.86
C ALA A 34 3.84 15.37 -7.50
N GLY A 35 3.47 16.64 -7.32
CA GLY A 35 3.54 17.34 -6.02
C GLY A 35 4.93 17.33 -5.37
N ASN A 36 5.06 17.91 -4.18
CA ASN A 36 6.32 17.88 -3.40
C ASN A 36 6.15 17.28 -2.00
N ASP A 37 4.94 16.86 -1.65
CA ASP A 37 4.64 16.35 -0.31
C ASP A 37 4.84 14.84 -0.23
N PHE A 38 5.44 14.38 0.86
CA PHE A 38 5.38 12.99 1.31
C PHE A 38 4.04 12.76 2.00
N LEU A 39 3.37 11.66 1.66
CA LEU A 39 2.04 11.37 2.17
C LEU A 39 2.11 10.21 3.16
N PHE A 40 1.45 10.33 4.31
CA PHE A 40 1.18 9.23 5.25
C PHE A 40 2.40 8.29 5.49
N ASP A 41 2.35 7.03 5.03
CA ASP A 41 3.41 6.03 5.27
C ASP A 41 4.72 6.34 4.51
N ASP A 42 4.73 7.30 3.58
CA ASP A 42 5.95 7.77 2.94
C ASP A 42 6.94 8.32 3.98
N ILE A 43 6.44 8.98 5.03
CA ILE A 43 7.27 9.59 6.06
C ILE A 43 8.04 8.53 6.84
N PRO A 44 7.41 7.59 7.58
CA PRO A 44 8.15 6.58 8.34
C PRO A 44 8.91 5.58 7.46
N ALA A 45 8.49 5.35 6.21
CA ALA A 45 9.19 4.42 5.32
C ALA A 45 10.44 5.03 4.67
N LEU A 46 10.49 6.35 4.49
CA LEU A 46 11.55 7.06 3.75
C LEU A 46 12.27 8.07 4.65
N ASN A 47 11.72 9.28 4.84
CA ASN A 47 12.41 10.35 5.57
C ASN A 47 12.65 10.03 7.05
N GLY A 48 11.77 9.24 7.67
CA GLY A 48 11.93 8.74 9.03
C GLY A 48 12.74 7.44 9.13
N ASN A 49 13.22 6.91 8.01
CA ASN A 49 14.04 5.70 7.97
C ASN A 49 15.47 6.06 7.55
N GLU A 50 16.29 6.43 8.51
CA GLU A 50 17.69 6.83 8.28
C GLU A 50 18.51 5.72 7.61
N LEU A 51 18.16 4.45 7.82
CA LEU A 51 18.88 3.30 7.27
C LEU A 51 18.77 3.17 5.75
N VAL A 52 17.76 3.79 5.12
CA VAL A 52 17.60 3.81 3.66
C VAL A 52 18.23 5.04 3.01
N GLN A 53 18.63 6.03 3.82
CA GLN A 53 19.25 7.28 3.40
C GLN A 53 20.76 7.07 3.30
N ILE A 54 21.23 6.72 2.10
CA ILE A 54 22.62 6.32 1.88
C ILE A 54 23.34 7.25 0.90
N SER A 55 24.67 7.36 1.07
CA SER A 55 25.54 7.99 0.08
C SER A 55 25.76 7.09 -1.14
N GLY A 56 25.66 5.77 -0.95
CA GLY A 56 25.93 4.76 -1.96
C GLY A 56 27.41 4.41 -2.11
N ALA A 57 28.31 5.08 -1.36
CA ALA A 57 29.75 4.92 -1.46
C ALA A 57 30.27 3.56 -0.95
N ARG A 58 29.52 2.90 -0.05
CA ARG A 58 29.94 1.66 0.61
C ARG A 58 28.92 0.55 0.41
N PHE A 59 29.40 -0.67 0.14
CA PHE A 59 28.53 -1.84 -0.02
C PHE A 59 27.62 -2.11 1.21
N ASP A 60 28.13 -1.87 2.42
CA ASP A 60 27.40 -2.14 3.65
C ASP A 60 26.19 -1.21 3.86
N GLU A 61 26.21 -0.01 3.29
CA GLU A 61 25.06 0.90 3.25
C GLU A 61 23.92 0.27 2.44
N TRP A 62 24.23 -0.30 1.27
CA TRP A 62 23.24 -1.00 0.44
C TRP A 62 22.64 -2.21 1.13
N ARG A 63 23.46 -3.00 1.84
CA ARG A 63 22.99 -4.14 2.65
C ARG A 63 22.03 -3.66 3.74
N THR A 64 22.38 -2.59 4.45
CA THR A 64 21.56 -2.06 5.54
C THR A 64 20.26 -1.49 5.02
N ALA A 65 20.32 -0.68 3.96
CA ALA A 65 19.15 -0.12 3.29
C ALA A 65 18.20 -1.21 2.82
N ALA A 66 18.70 -2.28 2.20
CA ALA A 66 17.88 -3.39 1.73
C ALA A 66 17.01 -4.02 2.84
N PHE A 67 17.48 -4.06 4.09
CA PHE A 67 16.73 -4.67 5.21
C PHE A 67 16.21 -3.64 6.21
N SER A 68 16.12 -2.37 5.81
CA SER A 68 15.68 -1.26 6.68
C SER A 68 14.18 -1.23 6.95
N SER A 69 13.38 -1.84 6.07
CA SER A 69 11.92 -1.81 6.20
C SER A 69 11.41 -2.85 7.19
N ASN A 70 10.49 -2.40 8.05
CA ASN A 70 9.68 -3.26 8.90
C ASN A 70 8.34 -3.65 8.22
N ALA A 71 8.15 -3.28 6.95
CA ALA A 71 6.94 -3.61 6.20
C ALA A 71 7.01 -5.04 5.65
N GLY A 72 6.27 -5.94 6.29
CA GLY A 72 6.15 -7.34 5.89
C GLY A 72 7.32 -8.22 6.36
N PRO A 73 7.17 -9.56 6.28
CA PRO A 73 8.11 -10.50 6.90
C PRO A 73 9.50 -10.55 6.24
N LEU A 74 9.63 -10.06 5.00
CA LEU A 74 10.86 -10.12 4.22
C LEU A 74 11.58 -8.77 4.10
N SER A 75 11.09 -7.70 4.73
CA SER A 75 11.64 -6.34 4.65
C SER A 75 11.72 -5.73 3.23
N ARG A 76 11.16 -6.39 2.21
CA ARG A 76 11.02 -5.87 0.83
C ARG A 76 12.32 -5.30 0.24
N PRO A 77 13.42 -6.09 0.20
CA PRO A 77 14.75 -5.56 -0.05
C PRO A 77 14.94 -4.97 -1.44
N LEU A 78 14.30 -5.52 -2.46
CA LEU A 78 14.44 -4.97 -3.81
C LEU A 78 13.80 -3.58 -3.89
N THR A 79 12.67 -3.37 -3.20
CA THR A 79 12.06 -2.06 -3.14
C THR A 79 12.91 -1.09 -2.32
N MET A 80 13.46 -1.50 -1.18
CA MET A 80 14.31 -0.62 -0.39
C MET A 80 15.58 -0.20 -1.12
N VAL A 81 16.22 -1.13 -1.83
CA VAL A 81 17.36 -0.82 -2.72
C VAL A 81 16.96 0.19 -3.79
N SER A 82 15.74 0.10 -4.35
CA SER A 82 15.27 1.08 -5.34
C SER A 82 15.06 2.49 -4.76
N PHE A 83 14.70 2.59 -3.47
CA PHE A 83 14.61 3.89 -2.78
C PHE A 83 15.99 4.42 -2.42
N ALA A 84 16.85 3.58 -1.88
CA ALA A 84 18.23 3.92 -1.56
C ALA A 84 19.02 4.39 -2.80
N LEU A 85 18.77 3.76 -3.96
CA LEU A 85 19.31 4.21 -5.24
C LEU A 85 18.80 5.60 -5.61
N GLN A 86 17.49 5.86 -5.45
CA GLN A 86 16.95 7.18 -5.72
C GLN A 86 17.57 8.23 -4.78
N HIS A 87 17.69 7.92 -3.50
CA HIS A 87 18.31 8.78 -2.51
C HIS A 87 19.75 9.15 -2.88
N ALA A 88 20.56 8.15 -3.25
CA ALA A 88 21.96 8.35 -3.63
C ALA A 88 22.11 9.14 -4.94
N LEU A 89 21.15 9.04 -5.86
CA LEU A 89 21.15 9.80 -7.12
C LEU A 89 20.70 11.25 -6.95
N ASP A 90 19.75 11.49 -6.04
CA ASP A 90 19.14 12.81 -5.83
C ASP A 90 19.82 13.61 -4.69
N ASP A 91 20.80 13.01 -4.00
CA ASP A 91 21.43 13.55 -2.78
C ASP A 91 20.40 13.89 -1.69
N GLY A 92 19.51 12.94 -1.43
CA GLY A 92 18.36 13.11 -0.53
C GLY A 92 17.06 12.65 -1.16
N PHE A 93 15.99 12.56 -0.36
CA PHE A 93 14.67 12.23 -0.91
C PHE A 93 13.92 13.48 -1.39
N SER A 94 13.54 13.47 -2.66
CA SER A 94 12.53 14.36 -3.22
C SER A 94 11.24 13.59 -3.50
N ALA A 95 10.13 13.97 -2.86
CA ALA A 95 8.83 13.32 -3.08
C ALA A 95 8.42 13.36 -4.56
N ARG A 96 8.66 14.48 -5.24
CA ARG A 96 8.41 14.62 -6.67
C ARG A 96 9.21 13.63 -7.48
N SER A 97 10.52 13.54 -7.21
CA SER A 97 11.42 12.63 -7.92
C SER A 97 11.00 11.17 -7.73
N LEU A 98 10.65 10.78 -6.50
CA LEU A 98 10.15 9.45 -6.17
C LEU A 98 8.87 9.09 -6.94
N LYS A 99 7.90 10.02 -6.99
CA LYS A 99 6.63 9.86 -7.72
C LYS A 99 6.84 9.84 -9.24
N LEU A 100 7.80 10.58 -9.78
CA LEU A 100 8.21 10.47 -11.18
C LEU A 100 8.88 9.12 -11.49
N GLY A 101 9.68 8.59 -10.56
CA GLY A 101 10.20 7.22 -10.65
C GLY A 101 9.07 6.18 -10.67
N ASN A 102 8.05 6.35 -9.83
CA ASN A 102 6.86 5.50 -9.84
C ASN A 102 6.05 5.61 -11.13
N LEU A 103 5.96 6.81 -11.70
CA LEU A 103 5.36 7.04 -13.02
C LEU A 103 6.13 6.26 -14.11
N ALA A 104 7.46 6.31 -14.12
CA ALA A 104 8.26 5.55 -15.08
C ALA A 104 7.99 4.04 -14.99
N ILE A 105 7.89 3.50 -13.76
CA ILE A 105 7.52 2.09 -13.53
C ILE A 105 6.10 1.81 -14.04
N HIS A 106 5.13 2.70 -13.77
CA HIS A 106 3.76 2.56 -14.26
C HIS A 106 3.67 2.48 -15.79
N LEU A 107 4.40 3.35 -16.50
CA LEU A 107 4.47 3.35 -17.96
C LEU A 107 5.13 2.06 -18.48
N ALA A 108 6.20 1.59 -17.84
CA ALA A 108 6.85 0.32 -18.18
C ALA A 108 5.90 -0.88 -18.03
N ILE A 109 5.11 -0.92 -16.95
CA ILE A 109 4.07 -1.94 -16.76
C ILE A 109 3.02 -1.87 -17.86
N GLY A 110 2.52 -0.68 -18.21
CA GLY A 110 1.55 -0.52 -19.30
C GLY A 110 2.07 -1.01 -20.66
N ILE A 111 3.35 -0.77 -20.96
CA ILE A 111 4.01 -1.30 -22.16
C ILE A 111 4.06 -2.84 -22.11
N LEU A 112 4.45 -3.43 -20.98
CA LEU A 112 4.47 -4.89 -20.82
C LEU A 112 3.07 -5.50 -20.92
N LEU A 113 2.05 -4.85 -20.35
CA LEU A 113 0.65 -5.27 -20.44
C LEU A 113 0.17 -5.32 -21.88
N PHE A 114 0.51 -4.33 -22.72
CA PHE A 114 0.21 -4.38 -24.14
C PHE A 114 0.75 -5.66 -24.80
N PHE A 115 2.01 -6.02 -24.53
CA PHE A 115 2.61 -7.23 -25.10
C PHE A 115 2.01 -8.52 -24.52
N LEU A 116 1.75 -8.56 -23.21
CA LEU A 116 1.08 -9.68 -22.54
C LEU A 116 -0.31 -9.92 -23.13
N PHE A 117 -1.15 -8.88 -23.22
CA PHE A 117 -2.50 -8.97 -23.78
C PHE A 117 -2.48 -9.41 -25.23
N ARG A 118 -1.58 -8.86 -26.05
CA ARG A 118 -1.40 -9.28 -27.44
C ARG A 118 -1.03 -10.77 -27.53
N GLY A 119 -0.18 -11.27 -26.65
CA GLY A 119 0.20 -12.68 -26.58
C GLY A 119 -0.97 -13.59 -26.20
N LEU A 120 -1.70 -13.23 -25.14
CA LEU A 120 -2.88 -13.96 -24.66
C LEU A 120 -3.98 -14.04 -25.74
N LEU A 121 -4.33 -12.90 -26.32
CA LEU A 121 -5.35 -12.81 -27.37
C LEU A 121 -4.89 -13.52 -28.65
N GLY A 122 -3.61 -13.38 -29.03
CA GLY A 122 -3.04 -14.10 -30.17
C GLY A 122 -3.14 -15.62 -30.01
N ALA A 123 -2.85 -16.13 -28.82
CA ALA A 123 -3.02 -17.55 -28.52
C ALA A 123 -4.48 -18.01 -28.62
N LEU A 124 -5.45 -17.18 -28.21
CA LEU A 124 -6.89 -17.49 -28.33
C LEU A 124 -7.41 -17.41 -29.77
N VAL A 125 -6.92 -16.44 -30.55
CA VAL A 125 -7.25 -16.25 -31.97
C VAL A 125 -6.70 -17.42 -32.81
N LEU A 126 -5.45 -17.81 -32.60
CA LEU A 126 -4.84 -18.97 -33.29
C LEU A 126 -5.57 -20.29 -32.99
N GLN A 127 -6.22 -20.38 -31.82
CA GLN A 127 -7.04 -21.53 -31.45
C GLN A 127 -8.48 -21.46 -31.97
N GLY A 128 -8.87 -20.40 -32.67
CA GLY A 128 -10.23 -20.18 -33.17
C GLY A 128 -11.27 -19.93 -32.07
N ARG A 129 -10.84 -19.56 -30.85
CA ARG A 129 -11.75 -19.36 -29.71
C ARG A 129 -12.27 -17.93 -29.57
N VAL A 130 -11.55 -16.98 -30.15
CA VAL A 130 -11.89 -15.56 -30.15
C VAL A 130 -11.62 -15.01 -31.54
N GLN A 131 -12.52 -14.17 -32.05
CA GLN A 131 -12.33 -13.45 -33.31
C GLN A 131 -12.18 -11.97 -32.98
N CYS A 132 -10.95 -11.45 -33.01
CA CYS A 132 -10.67 -10.03 -32.75
C CYS A 132 -9.34 -9.59 -33.33
N HIS A 133 -9.17 -8.27 -33.49
CA HIS A 133 -7.87 -7.66 -33.74
C HIS A 133 -7.07 -7.58 -32.44
N ALA A 134 -6.26 -8.61 -32.15
CA ALA A 134 -5.51 -8.73 -30.89
C ALA A 134 -4.69 -7.49 -30.52
N GLY A 135 -4.10 -6.80 -31.51
CA GLY A 135 -3.34 -5.56 -31.28
C GLY A 135 -4.20 -4.40 -30.79
N TRP A 136 -5.39 -4.20 -31.35
CA TRP A 136 -6.33 -3.15 -30.95
C TRP A 136 -6.92 -3.40 -29.58
N VAL A 137 -7.38 -4.62 -29.31
CA VAL A 137 -7.86 -5.00 -27.98
C VAL A 137 -6.77 -4.83 -26.94
N ALA A 138 -5.53 -5.25 -27.22
CA ALA A 138 -4.41 -5.07 -26.30
C ALA A 138 -4.09 -3.60 -26.03
N ALA A 139 -4.09 -2.73 -27.05
CA ALA A 139 -3.84 -1.30 -26.86
C ALA A 139 -4.95 -0.61 -26.07
N VAL A 140 -6.22 -0.94 -26.33
CA VAL A 140 -7.36 -0.41 -25.59
C VAL A 140 -7.35 -0.90 -24.14
N ALA A 141 -7.14 -2.20 -23.90
CA ALA A 141 -7.06 -2.76 -22.55
C ALA A 141 -5.90 -2.18 -21.73
N ALA A 142 -4.71 -2.05 -22.34
CA ALA A 142 -3.55 -1.42 -21.69
C ALA A 142 -3.81 0.07 -21.42
N GLY A 143 -4.48 0.77 -22.34
CA GLY A 143 -4.84 2.17 -22.18
C GLY A 143 -5.89 2.40 -21.09
N LEU A 144 -6.90 1.53 -20.99
CA LEU A 144 -7.88 1.54 -19.90
C LEU A 144 -7.21 1.39 -18.54
N TRP A 145 -6.21 0.50 -18.43
CA TRP A 145 -5.43 0.33 -17.20
C TRP A 145 -4.52 1.54 -16.93
N LEU A 146 -3.74 1.99 -17.92
CA LEU A 146 -2.81 3.14 -17.78
C LEU A 146 -3.51 4.44 -17.35
N LEU A 147 -4.70 4.71 -17.88
CA LEU A 147 -5.44 5.94 -17.58
C LEU A 147 -6.42 5.79 -16.42
N HIS A 148 -6.46 4.63 -15.76
CA HIS A 148 -7.46 4.37 -14.74
C HIS A 148 -7.22 5.21 -13.48
N PRO A 149 -8.17 6.05 -13.02
CA PRO A 149 -7.96 6.92 -11.85
C PRO A 149 -7.75 6.15 -10.54
N LEU A 150 -8.21 4.90 -10.44
CA LEU A 150 -7.96 4.01 -9.29
C LEU A 150 -6.46 3.73 -9.05
N HIS A 151 -5.60 3.92 -10.05
CA HIS A 151 -4.16 3.67 -9.90
C HIS A 151 -3.38 4.87 -9.39
N VAL A 152 -4.03 6.03 -9.23
CA VAL A 152 -3.41 7.24 -8.67
C VAL A 152 -2.84 6.97 -7.28
N SER A 153 -3.56 6.22 -6.43
CA SER A 153 -3.11 5.82 -5.10
C SER A 153 -1.87 4.92 -5.08
N THR A 154 -1.47 4.39 -6.25
CA THR A 154 -0.27 3.55 -6.40
C THR A 154 0.86 4.32 -7.10
N VAL A 155 0.52 5.25 -8.00
CA VAL A 155 1.51 6.04 -8.76
C VAL A 155 2.00 7.24 -7.96
N LEU A 156 1.09 7.99 -7.33
CA LEU A 156 1.42 9.22 -6.60
C LEU A 156 1.63 9.02 -5.09
N TYR A 157 1.44 7.81 -4.58
CA TYR A 157 1.82 7.43 -3.23
C TYR A 157 3.21 6.78 -3.27
N ALA A 158 4.27 7.48 -2.83
CA ALA A 158 5.64 7.13 -3.18
C ALA A 158 6.02 5.71 -2.70
N VAL A 159 5.67 5.35 -1.47
CA VAL A 159 5.92 4.05 -0.85
C VAL A 159 5.26 2.89 -1.60
N GLN A 160 4.20 3.14 -2.36
CA GLN A 160 3.52 2.12 -3.17
C GLN A 160 4.33 1.70 -4.41
N ARG A 161 5.54 2.22 -4.60
CA ARG A 161 6.58 1.62 -5.45
C ARG A 161 6.72 0.11 -5.21
N MET A 162 6.53 -0.34 -3.96
CA MET A 162 6.52 -1.76 -3.58
C MET A 162 5.49 -2.56 -4.39
N ALA A 163 4.26 -2.04 -4.50
CA ALA A 163 3.19 -2.67 -5.28
C ALA A 163 3.50 -2.61 -6.78
N GLN A 164 4.10 -1.52 -7.26
CA GLN A 164 4.47 -1.37 -8.67
C GLN A 164 5.57 -2.33 -9.10
N LEU A 165 6.69 -2.41 -8.38
CA LEU A 165 7.80 -3.31 -8.71
C LEU A 165 7.35 -4.77 -8.65
N SER A 166 6.58 -5.14 -7.61
CA SER A 166 6.00 -6.48 -7.53
C SER A 166 5.11 -6.78 -8.75
N THR A 167 4.25 -5.84 -9.14
CA THR A 167 3.39 -5.98 -10.33
C THR A 167 4.20 -6.03 -11.63
N LEU A 168 5.27 -5.24 -11.76
CA LEU A 168 6.18 -5.25 -12.91
C LEU A 168 6.75 -6.64 -13.14
N PHE A 169 7.29 -7.27 -12.09
CA PHE A 169 7.86 -8.60 -12.19
C PHE A 169 6.79 -9.68 -12.36
N VAL A 170 5.61 -9.57 -11.73
CA VAL A 170 4.48 -10.48 -12.00
C VAL A 170 4.06 -10.42 -13.47
N VAL A 171 3.87 -9.23 -14.03
CA VAL A 171 3.48 -9.04 -15.44
C VAL A 171 4.59 -9.51 -16.38
N LEU A 172 5.85 -9.25 -16.07
CA LEU A 172 7.00 -9.76 -16.82
C LEU A 172 7.03 -11.29 -16.83
N GLY A 173 6.82 -11.92 -15.67
CA GLY A 173 6.78 -13.39 -15.55
C GLY A 173 5.63 -14.00 -16.36
N LEU A 174 4.44 -13.40 -16.31
CA LEU A 174 3.31 -13.82 -17.13
C LEU A 174 3.58 -13.62 -18.62
N PHE A 175 4.22 -12.52 -19.01
CA PHE A 175 4.60 -12.26 -20.40
C PHE A 175 5.59 -13.31 -20.92
N LEU A 176 6.64 -13.61 -20.16
CA LEU A 176 7.63 -14.64 -20.50
C LEU A 176 6.97 -16.03 -20.59
N PHE A 177 6.12 -16.38 -19.62
CA PHE A 177 5.35 -17.62 -19.65
C PHE A 177 4.51 -17.70 -20.92
N VAL A 178 3.68 -16.70 -21.22
CA VAL A 178 2.83 -16.66 -22.42
C VAL A 178 3.66 -16.74 -23.71
N ARG A 179 4.84 -16.08 -23.75
CA ARG A 179 5.73 -16.07 -24.91
C ARG A 179 6.25 -17.46 -25.27
N TRP A 180 6.76 -18.21 -24.29
CA TRP A 180 7.21 -19.60 -24.52
C TRP A 180 6.03 -20.55 -24.69
N ARG A 181 5.03 -20.44 -23.82
CA ARG A 181 3.89 -21.35 -23.79
C ARG A 181 3.07 -21.32 -25.08
N SER A 182 2.95 -20.16 -25.73
CA SER A 182 2.31 -20.00 -27.05
C SER A 182 3.04 -20.77 -28.14
N ARG A 183 4.37 -20.76 -28.15
CA ARG A 183 5.18 -21.56 -29.09
C ARG A 183 4.99 -23.05 -28.79
N TRP A 184 5.11 -23.46 -27.53
CA TRP A 184 5.01 -24.86 -27.15
C TRP A 184 3.63 -25.47 -27.40
N ALA A 185 2.57 -24.66 -27.31
CA ALA A 185 1.23 -25.09 -27.67
C ALA A 185 1.11 -25.54 -29.14
N VAL A 186 1.91 -24.95 -30.03
CA VAL A 186 1.89 -25.25 -31.48
C VAL A 186 3.00 -26.23 -31.87
N GLN A 187 4.23 -25.99 -31.42
CA GLN A 187 5.44 -26.66 -31.92
C GLN A 187 6.06 -27.65 -30.91
N GLY A 188 5.58 -27.67 -29.65
CA GLY A 188 6.27 -28.36 -28.56
C GLY A 188 7.47 -27.55 -28.04
N ALA A 189 8.18 -28.09 -27.06
CA ALA A 189 9.35 -27.47 -26.46
C ALA A 189 10.59 -28.36 -26.59
N ARG A 190 11.74 -27.72 -26.72
CA ARG A 190 13.04 -28.37 -26.47
C ARG A 190 13.37 -28.32 -24.98
N ILE A 191 14.18 -29.25 -24.47
CA ILE A 191 14.49 -29.35 -23.03
C ILE A 191 15.21 -28.09 -22.54
N ASP A 192 16.16 -27.58 -23.32
CA ASP A 192 16.88 -26.32 -23.06
C ASP A 192 15.92 -25.12 -22.94
N GLU A 193 14.88 -25.05 -23.77
CA GLU A 193 13.85 -24.00 -23.68
C GLU A 193 13.05 -24.09 -22.37
N VAL A 194 12.69 -25.31 -21.94
CA VAL A 194 11.94 -25.53 -20.68
C VAL A 194 12.80 -25.16 -19.48
N VAL A 195 14.06 -25.58 -19.46
CA VAL A 195 15.01 -25.25 -18.39
C VAL A 195 15.25 -23.74 -18.33
N ALA A 196 15.51 -23.09 -19.47
CA ALA A 196 15.68 -21.65 -19.53
C ALA A 196 14.42 -20.91 -19.04
N ALA A 197 13.24 -21.36 -19.46
CA ALA A 197 11.97 -20.76 -19.01
C ALA A 197 11.76 -20.89 -17.50
N ALA A 198 12.07 -22.04 -16.92
CA ALA A 198 11.97 -22.28 -15.48
C ALA A 198 12.93 -21.38 -14.69
N LEU A 199 14.20 -21.27 -15.13
CA LEU A 199 15.20 -20.42 -14.47
C LEU A 199 14.83 -18.93 -14.53
N TRP A 200 14.37 -18.45 -15.69
CA TRP A 200 13.91 -17.06 -15.83
C TRP A 200 12.67 -16.79 -14.99
N LEU A 201 11.69 -17.70 -15.00
CA LEU A 201 10.49 -17.53 -14.18
C LEU A 201 10.83 -17.54 -12.70
N PHE A 202 11.73 -18.42 -12.25
CA PHE A 202 12.21 -18.48 -10.88
C PHE A 202 12.88 -17.16 -10.45
N LEU A 203 13.79 -16.63 -11.28
CA LEU A 203 14.45 -15.35 -11.02
C LEU A 203 13.44 -14.20 -10.90
N VAL A 204 12.47 -14.14 -11.82
CA VAL A 204 11.44 -13.10 -11.82
C VAL A 204 10.50 -13.22 -10.62
N VAL A 205 10.14 -14.44 -10.19
CA VAL A 205 9.38 -14.66 -8.94
C VAL A 205 10.15 -14.13 -7.74
N ILE A 206 11.46 -14.40 -7.66
CA ILE A 206 12.29 -13.87 -6.56
C ILE A 206 12.22 -12.34 -6.54
N PHE A 207 12.46 -11.67 -7.67
CA PHE A 207 12.39 -10.21 -7.73
C PHE A 207 10.99 -9.66 -7.39
N ALA A 208 9.93 -10.34 -7.83
CA ALA A 208 8.57 -9.96 -7.48
C ALA A 208 8.32 -10.04 -5.96
N VAL A 209 8.72 -11.14 -5.32
CA VAL A 209 8.55 -11.38 -3.87
C VAL A 209 9.41 -10.46 -3.03
N LEU A 210 10.66 -10.24 -3.44
CA LEU A 210 11.58 -9.32 -2.77
C LEU A 210 11.16 -7.84 -2.91
N SER A 211 10.25 -7.53 -3.84
CA SER A 211 9.63 -6.19 -3.93
C SER A 211 8.44 -6.04 -2.98
N LYS A 212 7.56 -7.06 -2.95
CA LYS A 212 6.40 -7.17 -2.08
C LYS A 212 5.91 -8.61 -2.09
N GLU A 213 5.33 -9.07 -0.99
CA GLU A 213 4.82 -10.44 -0.81
C GLU A 213 3.86 -10.86 -1.93
N ASN A 214 3.08 -9.90 -2.45
CA ASN A 214 2.19 -10.05 -3.62
C ASN A 214 2.85 -10.69 -4.85
N GLY A 215 4.18 -10.63 -4.98
CA GLY A 215 4.92 -11.24 -6.07
C GLY A 215 4.75 -12.75 -6.14
N ALA A 216 4.45 -13.42 -5.02
CA ALA A 216 4.18 -14.85 -4.97
C ALA A 216 2.96 -15.26 -5.79
N LEU A 217 2.02 -14.33 -6.06
CA LEU A 217 0.85 -14.59 -6.90
C LEU A 217 1.22 -14.99 -8.32
N LEU A 218 2.42 -14.67 -8.81
CA LEU A 218 2.88 -15.14 -10.12
C LEU A 218 2.80 -16.68 -10.23
N LEU A 219 3.16 -17.40 -9.16
CA LEU A 219 3.08 -18.87 -9.13
C LEU A 219 1.64 -19.38 -9.24
N TRP A 220 0.65 -18.57 -8.83
CA TRP A 220 -0.77 -18.90 -8.89
C TRP A 220 -1.44 -18.39 -10.18
N LEU A 221 -0.98 -17.28 -10.74
CA LEU A 221 -1.48 -16.70 -11.99
C LEU A 221 -1.00 -17.49 -13.21
N VAL A 222 0.17 -18.13 -13.18
CA VAL A 222 0.63 -19.03 -14.25
C VAL A 222 -0.35 -20.18 -14.52
N PRO A 223 -0.76 -20.99 -13.52
CA PRO A 223 -1.77 -22.02 -13.75
C PRO A 223 -3.15 -21.45 -14.09
N ALA A 224 -3.50 -20.24 -13.63
CA ALA A 224 -4.73 -19.56 -14.08
C ALA A 224 -4.73 -19.31 -15.60
N VAL A 225 -3.60 -18.83 -16.16
CA VAL A 225 -3.42 -18.68 -17.61
C VAL A 225 -3.45 -20.03 -18.31
N GLU A 226 -2.81 -21.07 -17.76
CA GLU A 226 -2.83 -22.42 -18.33
C GLU A 226 -4.27 -22.96 -18.44
N VAL A 227 -5.05 -22.85 -17.37
CA VAL A 227 -6.43 -23.35 -17.28
C VAL A 227 -7.38 -22.60 -18.21
N ALA A 228 -7.24 -21.28 -18.32
CA ALA A 228 -8.12 -20.45 -19.14
C ALA A 228 -7.76 -20.47 -20.64
N VAL A 229 -6.46 -20.39 -20.97
CA VAL A 229 -5.99 -20.17 -22.35
C VAL A 229 -5.56 -21.47 -23.01
N TYR A 230 -4.54 -22.15 -22.47
CA TYR A 230 -3.85 -23.24 -23.19
C TYR A 230 -4.48 -24.63 -22.99
N ARG A 231 -5.06 -24.89 -21.81
CA ARG A 231 -5.84 -26.10 -21.49
C ARG A 231 -5.09 -27.41 -21.81
N GLY A 232 -3.80 -27.46 -21.51
CA GLY A 232 -2.95 -28.62 -21.76
C GLY A 232 -2.52 -28.80 -23.21
N ARG A 233 -2.68 -27.81 -24.09
CA ARG A 233 -2.21 -27.91 -25.49
C ARG A 233 -0.69 -27.95 -25.59
N TRP A 234 -0.13 -28.90 -26.29
CA TRP A 234 1.32 -29.06 -26.51
C TRP A 234 1.56 -29.71 -27.88
N ALA A 235 2.46 -29.14 -28.67
CA ALA A 235 2.76 -29.61 -30.04
C ALA A 235 1.50 -29.85 -30.90
N GLY A 236 0.54 -28.93 -30.83
CA GLY A 236 -0.73 -28.99 -31.57
C GLY A 236 -1.78 -29.95 -31.00
N ARG A 237 -1.44 -30.76 -29.97
CA ARG A 237 -2.32 -31.77 -29.37
C ARG A 237 -2.72 -31.38 -27.95
N ARG A 238 -3.81 -31.95 -27.43
CA ARG A 238 -4.19 -31.77 -26.01
C ARG A 238 -3.56 -32.89 -25.17
N LEU A 239 -2.78 -32.53 -24.16
CA LEU A 239 -2.24 -33.44 -23.16
C LEU A 239 -3.13 -33.40 -21.89
N PRO A 240 -3.84 -34.50 -21.55
CA PRO A 240 -4.70 -34.53 -20.37
C PRO A 240 -3.94 -34.27 -19.06
N LEU A 241 -2.75 -34.85 -18.92
CA LEU A 241 -1.92 -34.68 -17.73
C LEU A 241 -1.59 -33.21 -17.47
N LEU A 242 -1.19 -32.46 -18.50
CA LEU A 242 -0.89 -31.03 -18.37
C LEU A 242 -2.14 -30.21 -18.03
N ALA A 243 -3.29 -30.56 -18.61
CA ALA A 243 -4.56 -29.91 -18.28
C ALA A 243 -4.97 -30.17 -16.82
N SER A 244 -4.81 -31.39 -16.32
CA SER A 244 -5.08 -31.76 -14.93
C SER A 244 -4.08 -31.11 -13.97
N ALA A 245 -2.79 -31.07 -14.33
CA ALA A 245 -1.76 -30.37 -13.57
C ALA A 245 -2.06 -28.87 -13.43
N GLY A 246 -2.55 -28.23 -14.50
CA GLY A 246 -2.98 -26.82 -14.44
C GLY A 246 -4.07 -26.58 -13.39
N TRP A 247 -5.09 -27.44 -13.33
CA TRP A 247 -6.14 -27.35 -12.30
C TRP A 247 -5.62 -27.69 -10.90
N PHE A 248 -4.81 -28.73 -10.77
CA PHE A 248 -4.21 -29.11 -9.50
C PHE A 248 -3.38 -27.95 -8.93
N LEU A 249 -2.48 -27.35 -9.72
CA LEU A 249 -1.66 -26.22 -9.31
C LEU A 249 -2.49 -24.94 -9.04
N LEU A 250 -3.62 -24.74 -9.74
CA LEU A 250 -4.52 -23.63 -9.47
C LEU A 250 -5.25 -23.78 -8.12
N LEU A 251 -5.55 -25.02 -7.70
CA LEU A 251 -6.27 -25.30 -6.46
C LEU A 251 -5.34 -25.56 -5.26
N LEU A 252 -4.09 -25.94 -5.51
CA LEU A 252 -3.10 -26.29 -4.49
C LEU A 252 -2.92 -25.20 -3.42
N PRO A 253 -2.78 -23.89 -3.74
CA PRO A 253 -2.63 -22.86 -2.72
C PRO A 253 -3.81 -22.81 -1.73
N LEU A 254 -5.05 -23.05 -2.20
CA LEU A 254 -6.22 -23.08 -1.32
C LEU A 254 -6.17 -24.26 -0.35
N ALA A 255 -5.74 -25.43 -0.83
CA ALA A 255 -5.57 -26.61 0.01
C ALA A 255 -4.45 -26.40 1.04
N LEU A 256 -3.34 -25.76 0.65
CA LEU A 256 -2.24 -25.42 1.57
C LEU A 256 -2.67 -24.41 2.62
N ILE A 257 -3.40 -23.36 2.24
CA ILE A 257 -3.94 -22.37 3.20
C ILE A 257 -4.87 -23.05 4.21
N ALA A 258 -5.79 -23.91 3.74
CA ALA A 258 -6.68 -24.66 4.61
C ALA A 258 -5.92 -25.61 5.55
N LEU A 259 -4.87 -26.27 5.06
CA LEU A 259 -4.01 -27.13 5.87
C LEU A 259 -3.23 -26.34 6.92
N ILE A 260 -2.63 -25.20 6.57
CA ILE A 260 -1.91 -24.36 7.54
C ILE A 260 -2.88 -23.80 8.57
N PHE A 261 -4.09 -23.41 8.17
CA PHE A 261 -5.12 -22.98 9.12
C PHE A 261 -5.52 -24.09 10.09
N TRP A 262 -5.67 -25.32 9.60
CA TRP A 262 -5.96 -26.48 10.45
C TRP A 262 -4.81 -26.82 11.41
N LEU A 263 -3.56 -26.73 10.96
CA LEU A 263 -2.38 -27.09 11.76
C LEU A 263 -1.91 -25.96 12.69
N SER A 264 -2.17 -24.70 12.36
CA SER A 264 -1.63 -23.53 13.05
C SER A 264 -2.54 -22.31 12.89
N PRO A 265 -3.75 -22.33 13.49
CA PRO A 265 -4.72 -21.23 13.37
C PRO A 265 -4.18 -19.90 13.93
N GLU A 266 -3.31 -19.96 14.94
CA GLU A 266 -2.71 -18.79 15.58
C GLU A 266 -1.93 -17.90 14.60
N THR A 267 -1.34 -18.50 13.55
CA THR A 267 -0.64 -17.78 12.47
C THR A 267 -1.57 -16.82 11.72
N PHE A 268 -2.87 -17.11 11.71
CA PHE A 268 -3.89 -16.27 11.08
C PHE A 268 -4.54 -15.31 12.08
N LEU A 269 -4.75 -15.76 13.32
CA LEU A 269 -5.49 -15.02 14.34
C LEU A 269 -4.67 -13.93 15.03
N GLY A 270 -3.36 -14.13 15.21
CA GLY A 270 -2.51 -13.21 15.99
C GLY A 270 -2.52 -11.76 15.49
N GLY A 271 -2.60 -11.55 14.17
CA GLY A 271 -2.65 -10.20 13.58
C GLY A 271 -3.93 -9.42 13.87
N TYR A 272 -5.02 -10.10 14.25
CA TYR A 272 -6.30 -9.46 14.56
C TYR A 272 -6.36 -8.88 15.97
N ALA A 273 -5.40 -9.21 16.84
CA ALA A 273 -5.31 -8.60 18.17
C ALA A 273 -5.16 -7.07 18.09
N GLN A 274 -4.56 -6.54 17.01
CA GLN A 274 -4.33 -5.12 16.78
C GLN A 274 -5.39 -4.49 15.85
N ARG A 275 -6.54 -5.14 15.66
CA ARG A 275 -7.61 -4.71 14.73
C ARG A 275 -8.93 -4.50 15.46
N ASN A 276 -9.75 -3.59 14.92
CA ASN A 276 -11.12 -3.33 15.38
C ASN A 276 -12.15 -4.32 14.80
N PHE A 277 -11.70 -5.39 14.17
CA PHE A 277 -12.55 -6.40 13.54
C PHE A 277 -11.86 -7.75 13.64
N THR A 278 -12.67 -8.80 13.58
CA THR A 278 -12.23 -10.19 13.63
C THR A 278 -11.90 -10.75 12.24
N LEU A 279 -11.25 -11.92 12.21
CA LEU A 279 -11.05 -12.69 10.97
C LEU A 279 -12.38 -13.01 10.28
N GLU A 280 -13.41 -13.39 11.04
CA GLU A 280 -14.73 -13.72 10.52
C GLU A 280 -15.38 -12.51 9.86
N GLU A 281 -15.45 -11.38 10.57
CA GLU A 281 -16.03 -10.15 10.03
C GLU A 281 -15.31 -9.69 8.77
N ARG A 282 -13.98 -9.86 8.73
CA ARG A 282 -13.21 -9.59 7.52
C ARG A 282 -13.63 -10.50 6.38
N LEU A 283 -13.58 -11.82 6.56
CA LEU A 283 -13.89 -12.78 5.50
C LEU A 283 -15.33 -12.65 4.99
N LEU A 284 -16.30 -12.33 5.86
CA LEU A 284 -17.67 -12.05 5.47
C LEU A 284 -17.79 -10.72 4.70
N THR A 285 -16.96 -9.73 5.00
CA THR A 285 -16.99 -8.41 4.34
C THR A 285 -16.30 -8.41 2.99
N GLN A 286 -15.21 -9.15 2.82
CA GLN A 286 -14.40 -9.14 1.59
C GLN A 286 -15.21 -9.44 0.30
N PRO A 287 -16.15 -10.40 0.23
CA PRO A 287 -16.98 -10.62 -0.97
C PRO A 287 -17.68 -9.35 -1.47
N ARG A 288 -18.20 -8.52 -0.55
CA ARG A 288 -18.84 -7.23 -0.90
C ARG A 288 -17.80 -6.23 -1.40
N MET A 289 -16.65 -6.16 -0.75
CA MET A 289 -15.57 -5.24 -1.13
C MET A 289 -14.99 -5.56 -2.51
N LEU A 290 -14.88 -6.84 -2.85
CA LEU A 290 -14.49 -7.24 -4.21
C LEU A 290 -15.51 -6.74 -5.25
N TRP A 291 -16.82 -6.76 -4.97
CA TRP A 291 -17.79 -6.15 -5.88
C TRP A 291 -17.70 -4.62 -5.94
N GLN A 292 -17.40 -3.96 -4.82
CA GLN A 292 -17.13 -2.53 -4.81
C GLN A 292 -15.92 -2.17 -5.68
N TYR A 293 -14.85 -2.95 -5.60
CA TYR A 293 -13.67 -2.82 -6.46
C TYR A 293 -13.98 -3.08 -7.94
N VAL A 294 -14.81 -4.07 -8.27
CA VAL A 294 -15.33 -4.25 -9.64
C VAL A 294 -16.06 -2.99 -10.08
N GLY A 295 -16.91 -2.42 -9.22
CA GLY A 295 -17.61 -1.16 -9.43
C GLY A 295 -16.64 -0.03 -9.76
N TRP A 296 -15.59 0.16 -8.96
CA TRP A 296 -14.54 1.17 -9.19
C TRP A 296 -13.77 0.97 -10.49
N ILE A 297 -13.59 -0.27 -10.97
CA ILE A 297 -12.88 -0.56 -12.23
C ILE A 297 -13.78 -0.37 -13.46
N VAL A 298 -15.04 -0.81 -13.38
CA VAL A 298 -15.98 -0.75 -14.51
C VAL A 298 -16.58 0.65 -14.66
N TRP A 299 -16.89 1.30 -13.54
CA TRP A 299 -17.43 2.65 -13.45
C TRP A 299 -16.58 3.47 -12.47
N PRO A 300 -15.51 4.14 -12.95
CA PRO A 300 -14.54 4.82 -12.10
C PRO A 300 -15.10 6.11 -11.49
N ASN A 301 -16.09 5.98 -10.61
CA ASN A 301 -16.66 7.06 -9.84
C ASN A 301 -15.66 7.52 -8.78
N ILE A 302 -14.86 8.52 -9.14
CA ILE A 302 -13.86 9.12 -8.27
C ILE A 302 -14.45 9.73 -7.00
N LEU A 303 -15.77 9.99 -6.93
CA LEU A 303 -16.43 10.50 -5.73
C LEU A 303 -16.66 9.42 -4.67
N SER A 304 -16.68 8.15 -5.07
CA SER A 304 -16.78 6.99 -4.16
C SER A 304 -15.41 6.42 -3.75
N MET A 305 -14.34 7.10 -4.15
CA MET A 305 -12.94 6.76 -3.91
C MET A 305 -12.36 7.69 -2.83
N GLY A 306 -11.45 7.18 -2.01
CA GLY A 306 -10.86 7.82 -0.85
C GLY A 306 -9.56 7.12 -0.40
N PHE A 307 -8.84 7.75 0.52
CA PHE A 307 -7.68 7.16 1.18
C PHE A 307 -8.08 6.28 2.37
N GLN A 308 -8.91 6.79 3.29
CA GLN A 308 -9.45 6.03 4.43
C GLN A 308 -10.89 5.59 4.18
N HIS A 309 -11.21 4.35 4.58
CA HIS A 309 -12.48 3.65 4.35
C HIS A 309 -12.93 2.86 5.60
N ASP A 310 -12.49 3.27 6.79
CA ASP A 310 -12.83 2.65 8.08
C ASP A 310 -14.31 2.84 8.47
N ASP A 311 -15.06 3.64 7.73
CA ASP A 311 -16.52 3.78 7.80
C ASP A 311 -17.27 2.71 6.99
N THR A 312 -16.56 1.75 6.40
CA THR A 312 -17.17 0.59 5.74
C THR A 312 -17.96 -0.24 6.74
N VAL A 313 -19.26 -0.41 6.48
CA VAL A 313 -20.12 -1.29 7.29
C VAL A 313 -19.57 -2.71 7.29
N LEU A 314 -19.21 -3.24 8.45
CA LEU A 314 -18.73 -4.62 8.62
C LEU A 314 -19.88 -5.63 8.49
N SER A 315 -19.55 -6.84 8.03
CA SER A 315 -20.49 -7.96 8.06
C SER A 315 -20.29 -8.75 9.35
N SER A 316 -21.26 -8.71 10.26
CA SER A 316 -21.24 -9.50 11.49
C SER A 316 -21.93 -10.86 11.34
N GLY A 317 -22.50 -11.14 10.15
CA GLY A 317 -23.06 -12.43 9.81
C GLY A 317 -23.46 -12.51 8.33
N TRP A 318 -23.95 -13.68 7.91
CA TRP A 318 -24.34 -13.93 6.52
C TRP A 318 -25.47 -13.01 6.02
N LEU A 319 -26.41 -12.69 6.90
CA LEU A 319 -27.59 -11.87 6.60
C LEU A 319 -27.47 -10.43 7.09
N ASN A 320 -26.37 -10.08 7.78
CA ASN A 320 -26.15 -8.75 8.33
C ASN A 320 -24.84 -8.16 7.81
N PRO A 321 -24.89 -7.34 6.74
CA PRO A 321 -26.06 -7.04 5.91
C PRO A 321 -26.39 -8.14 4.89
N LEU A 322 -27.63 -8.21 4.38
CA LEU A 322 -28.06 -9.19 3.37
C LEU A 322 -27.19 -9.16 2.10
N SER A 323 -26.61 -7.99 1.80
CA SER A 323 -25.65 -7.82 0.71
C SER A 323 -24.44 -8.77 0.80
N THR A 324 -24.11 -9.31 1.98
CA THR A 324 -23.01 -10.26 2.17
C THR A 324 -23.31 -11.59 1.48
N LEU A 325 -24.48 -12.17 1.77
CA LEU A 325 -24.94 -13.39 1.13
C LEU A 325 -25.10 -13.20 -0.39
N ILE A 326 -25.69 -12.08 -0.81
CA ILE A 326 -25.87 -11.75 -2.24
C ILE A 326 -24.50 -11.66 -2.95
N ALA A 327 -23.54 -10.94 -2.36
CA ALA A 327 -22.20 -10.77 -2.92
C ALA A 327 -21.47 -12.11 -3.09
N LEU A 328 -21.56 -12.99 -2.09
CA LEU A 328 -20.97 -14.32 -2.16
C LEU A 328 -21.62 -15.17 -3.26
N PHE A 329 -22.95 -15.27 -3.30
CA PHE A 329 -23.65 -16.02 -4.34
C PHE A 329 -23.37 -15.46 -5.74
N ALA A 330 -23.28 -14.14 -5.89
CA ALA A 330 -22.91 -13.52 -7.15
C ALA A 330 -21.50 -13.95 -7.62
N TRP A 331 -20.51 -14.01 -6.71
CA TRP A 331 -19.18 -14.52 -7.05
C TRP A 331 -19.20 -15.99 -7.46
N LEU A 332 -19.92 -16.84 -6.71
CA LEU A 332 -20.08 -18.25 -7.05
C LEU A 332 -20.76 -18.43 -8.42
N ALA A 333 -21.80 -17.65 -8.71
CA ALA A 333 -22.48 -17.66 -9.99
C ALA A 333 -21.58 -17.21 -11.14
N VAL A 334 -20.81 -16.14 -10.97
CA VAL A 334 -19.84 -15.67 -11.98
C VAL A 334 -18.75 -16.70 -12.22
N LEU A 335 -18.19 -17.31 -11.18
CA LEU A 335 -17.17 -18.33 -11.31
C LEU A 335 -17.72 -19.58 -12.01
N ALA A 336 -18.90 -20.04 -11.61
CA ALA A 336 -19.57 -21.18 -12.24
C ALA A 336 -19.86 -20.90 -13.72
N LEU A 337 -20.39 -19.72 -14.05
CA LEU A 337 -20.63 -19.26 -15.42
C LEU A 337 -19.32 -19.22 -16.22
N ALA A 338 -18.25 -18.65 -15.66
CA ALA A 338 -16.96 -18.54 -16.31
C ALA A 338 -16.33 -19.92 -16.59
N VAL A 339 -16.42 -20.86 -15.64
CA VAL A 339 -15.93 -22.23 -15.81
C VAL A 339 -16.79 -23.01 -16.82
N TRP A 340 -18.11 -22.91 -16.74
CA TRP A 340 -19.04 -23.55 -17.69
C TRP A 340 -18.82 -23.03 -19.11
N GLN A 341 -18.71 -21.71 -19.28
CA GLN A 341 -18.54 -21.07 -20.58
C GLN A 341 -17.09 -21.00 -21.06
N ARG A 342 -16.10 -21.52 -20.33
CA ARG A 342 -14.66 -21.38 -20.67
C ARG A 342 -14.26 -21.87 -22.07
N ALA A 343 -15.08 -22.71 -22.70
CA ALA A 343 -14.87 -23.14 -24.08
C ALA A 343 -15.26 -22.05 -25.11
N ARG A 344 -16.34 -21.31 -24.84
CA ARG A 344 -16.85 -20.22 -25.69
C ARG A 344 -16.29 -18.85 -25.30
N TRP A 345 -16.11 -18.60 -24.00
CA TRP A 345 -15.68 -17.35 -23.40
C TRP A 345 -14.46 -17.55 -22.48
N PRO A 346 -13.31 -18.00 -23.02
CA PRO A 346 -12.10 -18.21 -22.22
C PRO A 346 -11.59 -16.91 -21.58
N LEU A 347 -11.87 -15.75 -22.18
CA LEU A 347 -11.47 -14.45 -21.66
C LEU A 347 -12.19 -14.09 -20.36
N LEU A 348 -13.45 -14.50 -20.20
CA LEU A 348 -14.21 -14.29 -18.96
C LEU A 348 -13.57 -15.06 -17.80
N LEU A 349 -13.24 -16.35 -18.01
CA LEU A 349 -12.54 -17.15 -17.00
C LEU A 349 -11.18 -16.55 -16.67
N LEU A 350 -10.40 -16.14 -17.67
CA LEU A 350 -9.11 -15.52 -17.44
C LEU A 350 -9.22 -14.24 -16.60
N ALA A 351 -10.16 -13.35 -16.94
CA ALA A 351 -10.36 -12.10 -16.23
C ALA A 351 -10.78 -12.32 -14.77
N VAL A 352 -11.73 -13.24 -14.53
CA VAL A 352 -12.20 -13.60 -13.18
C VAL A 352 -11.07 -14.22 -12.36
N LEU A 353 -10.28 -15.14 -12.94
CA LEU A 353 -9.17 -15.75 -12.23
C LEU A 353 -8.05 -14.76 -11.91
N ILE A 354 -7.64 -13.90 -12.85
CA ILE A 354 -6.63 -12.86 -12.58
C ILE A 354 -7.13 -11.93 -11.46
N TYR A 355 -8.41 -11.55 -11.49
CA TYR A 355 -8.99 -10.67 -10.50
C TYR A 355 -9.03 -11.30 -9.10
N LEU A 356 -9.58 -12.51 -8.96
CA LEU A 356 -9.72 -13.18 -7.66
C LEU A 356 -8.38 -13.66 -7.10
N VAL A 357 -7.50 -14.21 -7.93
CA VAL A 357 -6.13 -14.59 -7.51
C VAL A 357 -5.32 -13.34 -7.18
N GLY A 358 -5.44 -12.27 -7.97
CA GLY A 358 -4.78 -10.99 -7.68
C GLY A 358 -5.12 -10.44 -6.29
N HIS A 359 -6.37 -10.60 -5.87
CA HIS A 359 -6.88 -10.14 -4.57
C HIS A 359 -6.68 -11.13 -3.44
N SER A 360 -6.22 -12.35 -3.70
CA SER A 360 -6.24 -13.44 -2.71
C SER A 360 -5.28 -13.24 -1.53
N MET A 361 -4.29 -12.36 -1.62
CA MET A 361 -3.45 -11.99 -0.47
C MET A 361 -3.97 -10.77 0.28
N GLU A 362 -4.39 -9.71 -0.42
CA GLU A 362 -4.73 -8.45 0.23
C GLU A 362 -6.21 -8.33 0.64
N SER A 363 -7.08 -9.16 0.07
CA SER A 363 -8.54 -9.17 0.29
C SER A 363 -9.00 -10.55 0.77
N SER A 364 -8.26 -11.13 1.72
CA SER A 364 -8.51 -12.48 2.28
C SER A 364 -8.31 -12.52 3.80
N PHE A 365 -7.69 -13.58 4.32
CA PHE A 365 -7.51 -13.88 5.74
C PHE A 365 -6.42 -13.06 6.44
N LEU A 366 -5.53 -12.39 5.71
CA LEU A 366 -4.48 -11.57 6.33
C LEU A 366 -5.08 -10.34 7.02
N ALA A 367 -4.65 -10.05 8.25
CA ALA A 367 -5.13 -8.95 9.10
C ALA A 367 -4.71 -7.55 8.60
N LEU A 368 -5.07 -7.24 7.36
CA LEU A 368 -4.88 -5.93 6.71
C LEU A 368 -6.16 -5.11 6.85
N GLU A 369 -6.14 -3.82 6.53
CA GLU A 369 -7.34 -2.98 6.51
C GLU A 369 -8.44 -3.54 5.60
N MET A 370 -9.71 -3.16 5.83
CA MET A 370 -10.81 -3.67 5.01
C MET A 370 -10.69 -3.27 3.54
N VAL A 371 -10.42 -1.99 3.28
CA VAL A 371 -10.46 -1.41 1.93
C VAL A 371 -9.23 -0.54 1.67
N TYR A 372 -8.60 -0.75 0.52
CA TYR A 372 -7.59 0.15 -0.04
C TYR A 372 -7.60 0.11 -1.57
N GLU A 373 -7.52 1.28 -2.19
CA GLU A 373 -7.55 1.41 -3.66
C GLU A 373 -6.35 0.74 -4.35
N HIS A 374 -5.15 0.93 -3.81
CA HIS A 374 -3.90 0.46 -4.41
C HIS A 374 -3.82 -1.07 -4.53
N ARG A 375 -4.65 -1.82 -3.79
CA ARG A 375 -4.79 -3.29 -3.92
C ARG A 375 -5.29 -3.72 -5.30
N ASN A 376 -5.98 -2.84 -6.02
CA ASN A 376 -6.53 -3.13 -7.34
C ASN A 376 -5.51 -3.00 -8.48
N TYR A 377 -4.28 -2.59 -8.20
CA TYR A 377 -3.26 -2.34 -9.23
C TYR A 377 -2.96 -3.60 -10.08
N LEU A 378 -2.64 -4.73 -9.45
CA LEU A 378 -2.46 -6.03 -10.14
C LEU A 378 -3.80 -6.68 -10.55
N PRO A 379 -4.81 -6.81 -9.68
CA PRO A 379 -6.07 -7.51 -10.00
C PRO A 379 -6.85 -6.93 -11.17
N SER A 380 -6.85 -5.60 -11.32
CA SER A 380 -7.61 -4.90 -12.37
C SER A 380 -7.18 -5.29 -13.79
N ILE A 381 -5.95 -5.79 -13.98
CA ILE A 381 -5.41 -6.24 -15.28
C ILE A 381 -6.38 -7.19 -15.99
N GLY A 382 -6.98 -8.14 -15.26
CA GLY A 382 -7.93 -9.10 -15.83
C GLY A 382 -9.21 -8.44 -16.34
N LEU A 383 -9.78 -7.55 -15.54
CA LEU A 383 -11.01 -6.83 -15.89
C LEU A 383 -10.77 -5.81 -17.01
N CYS A 384 -9.66 -5.07 -16.99
CA CYS A 384 -9.29 -4.15 -18.07
C CYS A 384 -9.12 -4.87 -19.42
N LEU A 385 -8.59 -6.10 -19.42
CA LEU A 385 -8.53 -6.95 -20.62
C LEU A 385 -9.92 -7.32 -21.14
N LEU A 386 -10.82 -7.75 -20.24
CA LEU A 386 -12.19 -8.11 -20.61
C LEU A 386 -12.99 -6.90 -21.12
N LEU A 387 -12.87 -5.76 -20.44
CA LEU A 387 -13.51 -4.50 -20.82
C LEU A 387 -12.96 -3.98 -22.15
N GLY A 388 -11.64 -4.01 -22.35
CA GLY A 388 -11.03 -3.61 -23.61
C GLY A 388 -11.49 -4.48 -24.79
N PHE A 389 -11.65 -5.79 -24.57
CA PHE A 389 -12.23 -6.69 -25.57
C PHE A 389 -13.68 -6.34 -25.88
N ALA A 390 -14.52 -6.21 -24.85
CA ALA A 390 -15.94 -5.87 -25.01
C ALA A 390 -16.13 -4.51 -25.71
N LEU A 391 -15.30 -3.53 -25.38
CA LEU A 391 -15.34 -2.21 -25.96
C LEU A 391 -14.98 -2.22 -27.45
N VAL A 392 -13.89 -2.88 -27.85
CA VAL A 392 -13.53 -3.00 -29.27
C VAL A 392 -14.61 -3.74 -30.05
N GLU A 393 -15.20 -4.77 -29.47
CA GLU A 393 -16.30 -5.56 -30.03
C GLU A 393 -17.61 -4.75 -30.20
N LEU A 394 -17.84 -3.78 -29.31
CA LEU A 394 -18.95 -2.84 -29.43
C LEU A 394 -18.66 -1.76 -30.49
N LEU A 395 -17.47 -1.16 -30.44
CA LEU A 395 -17.06 -0.06 -31.33
C LEU A 395 -16.95 -0.49 -32.78
N ARG A 396 -16.58 -1.74 -33.07
CA ARG A 396 -16.53 -2.25 -34.46
C ARG A 396 -17.89 -2.30 -35.16
N ARG A 397 -18.99 -2.16 -34.41
CA ARG A 397 -20.36 -2.12 -34.96
C ARG A 397 -20.75 -0.70 -35.41
N LEU A 398 -19.96 0.31 -35.05
CA LEU A 398 -20.20 1.71 -35.39
C LEU A 398 -19.56 2.07 -36.74
N SER A 399 -20.06 3.13 -37.37
CA SER A 399 -19.36 3.73 -38.51
C SER A 399 -18.00 4.30 -38.08
N PRO A 400 -16.99 4.39 -38.98
CA PRO A 400 -15.66 4.88 -38.63
C PRO A 400 -15.64 6.22 -37.89
N ALA A 401 -16.48 7.18 -38.32
CA ALA A 401 -16.62 8.47 -37.65
C ALA A 401 -17.15 8.35 -36.21
N ARG A 402 -18.18 7.53 -35.98
CA ARG A 402 -18.75 7.29 -34.65
C ARG A 402 -17.78 6.53 -33.74
N CYS A 403 -17.04 5.57 -34.30
CA CYS A 403 -15.99 4.84 -33.58
C CYS A 403 -14.87 5.80 -33.11
N ALA A 404 -14.39 6.67 -34.00
CA ALA A 404 -13.37 7.67 -33.66
C ALA A 404 -13.88 8.65 -32.57
N ALA A 405 -15.10 9.17 -32.72
CA ALA A 405 -15.72 10.06 -31.75
C ALA A 405 -15.88 9.39 -30.38
N ALA A 406 -16.40 8.16 -30.33
CA ALA A 406 -16.57 7.41 -29.08
C ALA A 406 -15.22 7.08 -28.41
N SER A 407 -14.20 6.72 -29.18
CA SER A 407 -12.85 6.46 -28.66
C SER A 407 -12.23 7.73 -28.07
N PHE A 408 -12.35 8.86 -28.78
CA PHE A 408 -11.88 10.16 -28.29
C PHE A 408 -12.60 10.56 -27.00
N ALA A 409 -13.93 10.46 -26.98
CA ALA A 409 -14.73 10.77 -25.80
C ALA A 409 -14.33 9.91 -24.59
N LEU A 410 -14.11 8.61 -24.79
CA LEU A 410 -13.66 7.71 -23.73
C LEU A 410 -12.28 8.12 -23.18
N VAL A 411 -11.30 8.36 -24.05
CA VAL A 411 -9.96 8.79 -23.61
C VAL A 411 -10.04 10.14 -22.90
N ALA A 412 -10.84 11.08 -23.39
CA ALA A 412 -11.04 12.38 -22.75
C ALA A 412 -11.66 12.26 -21.36
N VAL A 413 -12.68 11.40 -21.19
CA VAL A 413 -13.29 11.13 -19.88
C VAL A 413 -12.28 10.51 -18.91
N PHE A 414 -11.54 9.49 -19.32
CA PHE A 414 -10.53 8.87 -18.48
C PHE A 414 -9.39 9.85 -18.13
N ALA A 415 -8.92 10.64 -19.09
CA ALA A 415 -7.89 11.66 -18.86
C ALA A 415 -8.38 12.75 -17.89
N LEU A 416 -9.64 13.19 -18.00
CA LEU A 416 -10.23 14.16 -17.09
C LEU A 416 -10.38 13.59 -15.67
N LEU A 417 -10.94 12.39 -15.54
CA LEU A 417 -11.08 11.70 -14.25
C LEU A 417 -9.71 11.47 -13.60
N LEU A 418 -8.72 11.05 -14.40
CA LEU A 418 -7.34 10.91 -13.96
C LEU A 418 -6.75 12.25 -13.52
N GLY A 419 -6.95 13.33 -14.26
CA GLY A 419 -6.47 14.66 -13.91
C GLY A 419 -7.03 15.14 -12.57
N VAL A 420 -8.35 15.04 -12.38
CA VAL A 420 -9.02 15.42 -11.12
C VAL A 420 -8.53 14.54 -9.97
N ARG A 421 -8.43 13.23 -10.18
CA ARG A 421 -7.99 12.30 -9.14
C ARG A 421 -6.51 12.51 -8.79
N SER A 422 -5.64 12.70 -9.76
CA SER A 422 -4.22 12.99 -9.54
C SER A 422 -4.02 14.30 -8.78
N HIS A 423 -4.80 15.34 -9.08
CA HIS A 423 -4.77 16.58 -8.31
C HIS A 423 -5.21 16.38 -6.85
N THR A 424 -6.16 15.47 -6.59
CA THR A 424 -6.53 15.12 -5.20
C THR A 424 -5.34 14.58 -4.39
N TRP A 425 -4.35 13.96 -5.05
CA TRP A 425 -3.17 13.36 -4.43
C TRP A 425 -1.91 14.23 -4.53
N SER A 426 -2.01 15.48 -4.99
CA SER A 426 -0.83 16.33 -5.18
C SER A 426 -0.23 16.83 -3.86
N ASP A 427 -1.06 17.02 -2.84
CA ASP A 427 -0.68 17.56 -1.54
C ASP A 427 -1.55 16.98 -0.40
N ASP A 428 -1.03 17.05 0.82
CA ASP A 428 -1.63 16.45 2.01
C ASP A 428 -2.98 17.08 2.40
N LEU A 429 -3.11 18.40 2.25
CA LEU A 429 -4.32 19.14 2.63
C LEU A 429 -5.48 18.86 1.67
N THR A 430 -5.23 18.87 0.36
CA THR A 430 -6.24 18.55 -0.65
C THR A 430 -6.70 17.10 -0.51
N LEU A 431 -5.78 16.16 -0.28
CA LEU A 431 -6.10 14.75 -0.11
C LEU A 431 -6.98 14.53 1.12
N SER A 432 -6.56 15.07 2.27
CA SER A 432 -7.26 14.90 3.54
C SER A 432 -8.65 15.59 3.54
N ARG A 433 -8.74 16.82 3.01
CA ARG A 433 -10.02 17.53 2.84
C ARG A 433 -10.99 16.76 1.96
N THR A 434 -10.51 16.25 0.84
CA THR A 434 -11.33 15.46 -0.08
C THR A 434 -11.76 14.16 0.58
N ASN A 435 -10.90 13.56 1.41
CA ASN A 435 -11.23 12.31 2.06
C ASN A 435 -12.34 12.46 3.10
N VAL A 436 -12.24 13.44 3.99
CA VAL A 436 -13.29 13.66 5.02
C VAL A 436 -14.62 14.08 4.41
N ALA A 437 -14.60 14.81 3.28
CA ALA A 437 -15.83 15.14 2.55
C ALA A 437 -16.55 13.91 1.99
N ARG A 438 -15.83 12.83 1.69
CA ARG A 438 -16.36 11.57 1.13
C ARG A 438 -16.63 10.51 2.19
N HIS A 439 -15.84 10.53 3.26
CA HIS A 439 -15.89 9.60 4.39
C HIS A 439 -16.04 10.37 5.72
N PRO A 440 -17.13 11.15 5.91
CA PRO A 440 -17.28 12.00 7.10
C PRO A 440 -17.49 11.20 8.39
N ALA A 441 -17.92 9.94 8.29
CA ALA A 441 -18.08 9.04 9.42
C ALA A 441 -16.77 8.34 9.84
N SER A 442 -15.72 8.41 9.02
CA SER A 442 -14.43 7.78 9.30
C SER A 442 -13.65 8.58 10.35
N VAL A 443 -13.38 7.95 11.49
CA VAL A 443 -12.55 8.51 12.58
C VAL A 443 -11.18 8.90 12.02
N ARG A 444 -10.59 8.05 11.17
CA ARG A 444 -9.26 8.31 10.59
C ARG A 444 -9.26 9.45 9.58
N SER A 445 -10.35 9.67 8.85
CA SER A 445 -10.47 10.79 7.90
C SER A 445 -10.56 12.13 8.61
N ASN A 446 -11.33 12.18 9.70
CA ASN A 446 -11.44 13.36 10.56
C ASN A 446 -10.07 13.69 11.17
N TYR A 447 -9.37 12.70 11.74
CA TYR A 447 -8.00 12.85 12.23
C TYR A 447 -7.05 13.37 11.15
N PHE A 448 -7.09 12.76 9.96
CA PHE A 448 -6.18 13.09 8.86
C PHE A 448 -6.32 14.54 8.41
N TYR A 449 -7.56 15.03 8.26
CA TYR A 449 -7.79 16.42 7.89
C TYR A 449 -7.50 17.40 9.04
N GLY A 450 -7.90 17.06 10.26
CA GLY A 450 -7.57 17.84 11.45
C GLY A 450 -6.06 18.04 11.58
N ASN A 451 -5.27 16.97 11.46
CA ASN A 451 -3.81 17.05 11.54
C ASN A 451 -3.17 17.81 10.35
N ALA A 452 -3.72 17.69 9.14
CA ALA A 452 -3.27 18.50 8.00
C ALA A 452 -3.47 20.01 8.26
N LEU A 453 -4.59 20.40 8.86
CA LEU A 453 -4.86 21.79 9.25
C LEU A 453 -3.93 22.28 10.37
N LEU A 454 -3.61 21.43 11.36
CA LEU A 454 -2.62 21.77 12.40
C LEU A 454 -1.22 21.99 11.81
N ARG A 455 -0.82 21.15 10.85
CA ARG A 455 0.45 21.36 10.13
C ARG A 455 0.44 22.66 9.32
N GLN A 456 -0.67 22.98 8.68
CA GLN A 456 -0.84 24.25 7.98
C GLN A 456 -0.76 25.46 8.93
N TYR A 457 -1.37 25.36 10.11
CA TYR A 457 -1.27 26.37 11.16
C TYR A 457 0.20 26.62 11.54
N ARG A 458 0.92 25.56 11.95
CA ARG A 458 2.33 25.65 12.37
C ARG A 458 3.23 26.24 11.29
N LEU A 459 2.97 25.90 10.03
CA LEU A 459 3.71 26.45 8.89
C LEU A 459 3.43 27.95 8.68
N ARG A 460 2.19 28.40 8.84
CA ARG A 460 1.85 29.82 8.70
C ARG A 460 2.40 30.65 9.85
N GLU A 461 2.29 30.12 11.06
CA GLU A 461 2.84 30.71 12.29
C GLU A 461 4.35 30.91 12.17
N SER A 462 5.10 29.89 11.72
CA SER A 462 6.56 29.99 11.54
C SER A 462 6.98 30.98 10.45
N LEU A 463 6.10 31.28 9.50
CA LEU A 463 6.30 32.27 8.44
C LEU A 463 5.79 33.68 8.82
N GLY A 464 5.20 33.86 10.00
CA GLY A 464 4.62 35.14 10.43
C GLY A 464 3.44 35.60 9.57
N LEU A 465 2.74 34.68 8.90
CA LEU A 465 1.61 35.00 8.01
C LEU A 465 0.32 35.18 8.83
N ALA A 466 -0.43 36.24 8.51
CA ALA A 466 -1.66 36.72 9.16
C ALA A 466 -2.31 35.76 10.17
N GLU A 467 -2.15 36.09 11.47
CA GLU A 467 -2.62 35.35 12.65
C GLU A 467 -4.07 34.85 12.52
N LYS A 468 -4.98 35.70 12.04
CA LYS A 468 -6.41 35.39 11.90
C LYS A 468 -6.71 34.20 10.96
N ASP A 469 -5.99 34.09 9.85
CA ASP A 469 -6.20 32.98 8.90
C ASP A 469 -5.51 31.70 9.39
N ALA A 470 -4.50 31.80 10.27
CA ALA A 470 -3.90 30.66 10.94
C ALA A 470 -4.83 30.12 12.04
N GLU A 471 -5.37 31.00 12.89
CA GLU A 471 -6.35 30.66 13.93
C GLU A 471 -7.59 29.94 13.37
N ALA A 472 -8.05 30.33 12.17
CA ALA A 472 -9.14 29.64 11.50
C ALA A 472 -8.82 28.16 11.22
N SER A 473 -7.63 27.84 10.73
CA SER A 473 -7.20 26.46 10.51
C SER A 473 -7.13 25.67 11.81
N LEU A 474 -6.70 26.30 12.90
CA LEU A 474 -6.61 25.69 14.23
C LEU A 474 -7.99 25.34 14.79
N ALA A 475 -8.94 26.29 14.76
CA ALA A 475 -10.31 26.07 15.21
C ALA A 475 -11.02 24.98 14.40
N VAL A 476 -10.86 25.00 13.07
CA VAL A 476 -11.40 23.92 12.21
C VAL A 476 -10.71 22.59 12.51
N GLY A 477 -9.39 22.58 12.70
CA GLY A 477 -8.63 21.39 13.07
C GLY A 477 -9.16 20.74 14.36
N ARG A 478 -9.38 21.55 15.40
CA ARG A 478 -10.00 21.11 16.65
C ARG A 478 -11.41 20.55 16.44
N HIS A 479 -12.25 21.21 15.64
CA HIS A 479 -13.59 20.72 15.33
C HIS A 479 -13.57 19.31 14.74
N TYR A 480 -12.62 18.99 13.87
CA TYR A 480 -12.48 17.63 13.35
C TYR A 480 -12.00 16.60 14.39
N MET A 481 -11.20 17.00 15.38
CA MET A 481 -10.87 16.15 16.53
C MET A 481 -12.09 15.90 17.44
N GLU A 482 -12.97 16.90 17.57
CA GLU A 482 -14.23 16.75 18.29
C GLU A 482 -15.18 15.80 17.55
N LEU A 483 -15.31 15.94 16.23
CA LEU A 483 -16.07 14.99 15.41
C LEU A 483 -15.51 13.57 15.55
N MET A 484 -14.19 13.42 15.55
CA MET A 484 -13.53 12.14 15.77
C MET A 484 -13.96 11.51 17.11
N HIS A 485 -13.94 12.29 18.20
CA HIS A 485 -14.41 11.86 19.53
C HIS A 485 -15.92 11.54 19.54
N GLN A 486 -16.77 12.33 18.88
CA GLN A 486 -18.21 12.04 18.80
C GLN A 486 -18.51 10.71 18.09
N ARG A 487 -17.63 10.25 17.19
CA ARG A 487 -17.77 8.97 16.47
C ARG A 487 -17.25 7.78 17.27
N ASP A 488 -16.13 7.92 17.95
CA ASP A 488 -15.61 6.95 18.92
C ASP A 488 -15.21 7.69 20.20
N PRO A 489 -16.12 7.78 21.20
CA PRO A 489 -15.87 8.52 22.44
C PRO A 489 -14.67 8.03 23.25
N ALA A 490 -14.23 6.79 23.01
CA ALA A 490 -13.09 6.20 23.68
C ALA A 490 -11.86 6.07 22.76
N ASP A 491 -11.85 6.75 21.60
CA ASP A 491 -10.65 6.84 20.76
C ASP A 491 -9.56 7.67 21.47
N ILE A 492 -8.43 7.01 21.71
CA ILE A 492 -7.28 7.56 22.44
C ILE A 492 -6.67 8.73 21.68
N GLY A 493 -6.55 8.62 20.35
CA GLY A 493 -6.01 9.70 19.52
C GLY A 493 -6.86 10.95 19.58
N ALA A 494 -8.19 10.81 19.55
CA ALA A 494 -9.12 11.94 19.66
C ALA A 494 -8.98 12.64 21.02
N LEU A 495 -9.02 11.87 22.11
CA LEU A 495 -8.93 12.40 23.48
C LEU A 495 -7.60 13.11 23.73
N VAL A 496 -6.50 12.51 23.29
CA VAL A 496 -5.16 13.13 23.40
C VAL A 496 -5.09 14.42 22.60
N MET A 497 -5.55 14.42 21.34
CA MET A 497 -5.47 15.63 20.51
C MET A 497 -6.39 16.74 21.03
N LEU A 498 -7.55 16.42 21.57
CA LEU A 498 -8.44 17.41 22.21
C LEU A 498 -7.80 17.98 23.48
N TYR A 499 -7.22 17.15 24.34
CA TYR A 499 -6.48 17.62 25.50
C TYR A 499 -5.32 18.55 25.13
N TYR A 500 -4.52 18.12 24.14
CA TYR A 500 -3.41 18.90 23.62
C TYR A 500 -3.87 20.27 23.09
N LEU A 501 -4.91 20.29 22.25
CA LEU A 501 -5.41 21.52 21.64
C LEU A 501 -6.05 22.46 22.67
N ASP A 502 -6.83 21.92 23.59
CA ASP A 502 -7.52 22.71 24.61
C ASP A 502 -6.55 23.29 25.64
N SER A 503 -5.49 22.55 25.98
CA SER A 503 -4.47 23.06 26.90
C SER A 503 -3.65 24.20 26.27
N LEU A 504 -3.26 24.05 25.00
CA LEU A 504 -2.34 24.98 24.34
C LEU A 504 -3.04 26.20 23.73
N PHE A 505 -4.21 25.99 23.13
CA PHE A 505 -4.81 26.96 22.23
C PHE A 505 -6.23 27.39 22.63
N PHE A 506 -6.94 26.57 23.42
CA PHE A 506 -8.31 26.85 23.84
C PHE A 506 -8.53 26.67 25.35
N PRO A 507 -7.79 27.41 26.20
CA PRO A 507 -7.80 27.18 27.66
C PRO A 507 -9.18 27.37 28.31
N GLU A 508 -10.04 28.24 27.75
CA GLU A 508 -11.42 28.40 28.22
C GLU A 508 -12.28 27.14 28.01
N LEU A 509 -12.01 26.38 26.95
CA LEU A 509 -12.64 25.08 26.68
C LEU A 509 -12.00 23.97 27.53
N GLY A 510 -10.68 24.03 27.72
CA GLY A 510 -9.96 23.13 28.63
C GLY A 510 -10.48 23.22 30.06
N ALA A 511 -10.84 24.42 30.53
CA ALA A 511 -11.44 24.61 31.86
C ALA A 511 -12.84 23.99 32.01
N GLN A 512 -13.50 23.63 30.92
CA GLN A 512 -14.85 23.04 30.90
C GLN A 512 -14.84 21.54 30.60
N THR A 513 -13.68 20.98 30.25
CA THR A 513 -13.55 19.59 29.79
C THR A 513 -12.55 18.84 30.67
N ASP A 514 -12.80 17.55 30.90
CA ASP A 514 -11.88 16.67 31.62
C ASP A 514 -11.44 15.53 30.69
N TRP A 515 -10.66 15.91 29.67
CA TRP A 515 -10.16 14.96 28.68
C TRP A 515 -9.22 13.92 29.28
N LEU A 516 -8.46 14.29 30.30
CA LEU A 516 -7.48 13.40 30.94
C LEU A 516 -8.17 12.27 31.73
N SER A 517 -9.19 12.59 32.54
CA SER A 517 -9.99 11.55 33.21
C SER A 517 -10.75 10.69 32.20
N THR A 518 -11.28 11.31 31.14
CA THR A 518 -11.96 10.58 30.06
C THR A 518 -11.02 9.61 29.35
N LEU A 519 -9.78 10.03 29.10
CA LEU A 519 -8.71 9.19 28.55
C LEU A 519 -8.40 8.02 29.48
N GLN A 520 -8.18 8.27 30.77
CA GLN A 520 -7.90 7.21 31.75
C GLN A 520 -9.06 6.19 31.83
N ALA A 521 -10.31 6.66 31.76
CA ALA A 521 -11.50 5.80 31.77
C ALA A 521 -11.65 4.96 30.48
N ALA A 522 -11.05 5.38 29.37
CA ALA A 522 -11.10 4.67 28.09
C ALA A 522 -10.06 3.55 27.95
N LEU A 523 -9.02 3.51 28.80
CA LEU A 523 -7.92 2.53 28.73
C LEU A 523 -8.29 1.07 29.06
N PRO A 524 -9.14 0.77 30.07
CA PRO A 524 -9.40 -0.61 30.47
C PRO A 524 -9.97 -1.46 29.32
N GLY A 525 -9.32 -2.59 29.04
CA GLY A 525 -9.76 -3.56 28.03
C GLY A 525 -9.51 -3.14 26.58
N ARG A 526 -8.84 -2.00 26.33
CA ARG A 526 -8.46 -1.58 24.97
C ARG A 526 -7.08 -2.11 24.59
N VAL A 527 -6.99 -2.59 23.35
CA VAL A 527 -5.71 -2.85 22.69
C VAL A 527 -5.30 -1.60 21.93
N LEU A 528 -4.14 -1.03 22.29
CA LEU A 528 -3.63 0.19 21.67
C LEU A 528 -3.09 -0.08 20.27
N LYS A 529 -3.63 0.64 19.30
CA LYS A 529 -3.16 0.67 17.91
C LYS A 529 -1.86 1.48 17.82
N ALA A 530 -1.16 1.35 16.70
CA ALA A 530 0.03 2.17 16.43
C ALA A 530 -0.26 3.69 16.49
N SER A 531 -1.44 4.13 16.01
CA SER A 531 -1.87 5.52 16.10
C SER A 531 -2.01 6.00 17.54
N ASP A 532 -2.51 5.13 18.43
CA ASP A 532 -2.75 5.47 19.84
C ASP A 532 -1.42 5.65 20.57
N ARG A 533 -0.42 4.81 20.26
CA ARG A 533 0.94 4.94 20.80
C ARG A 533 1.60 6.25 20.37
N ASN A 534 1.47 6.63 19.10
CA ASN A 534 1.99 7.91 18.60
C ASN A 534 1.28 9.10 19.29
N ALA A 535 -0.03 9.02 19.50
CA ALA A 535 -0.76 10.05 20.22
C ALA A 535 -0.28 10.16 21.67
N LEU A 536 -0.17 9.03 22.39
CA LEU A 536 0.33 9.01 23.76
C LEU A 536 1.74 9.60 23.86
N GLN A 537 2.62 9.36 22.89
CA GLN A 537 3.94 10.00 22.84
C GLN A 537 3.84 11.53 22.79
N VAL A 538 2.97 12.08 21.92
CA VAL A 538 2.71 13.53 21.87
C VAL A 538 2.18 14.05 23.21
N LEU A 539 1.32 13.28 23.89
CA LEU A 539 0.82 13.64 25.21
C LEU A 539 1.94 13.70 26.26
N ALA A 540 2.80 12.67 26.30
CA ALA A 540 3.93 12.60 27.22
C ALA A 540 4.88 13.78 27.04
N GLU A 541 5.22 14.12 25.79
CA GLU A 541 6.06 15.28 25.47
C GLU A 541 5.40 16.61 25.91
N CYS A 542 4.09 16.78 25.65
CA CYS A 542 3.35 17.99 26.03
C CYS A 542 3.19 18.16 27.55
N MET A 543 3.03 17.07 28.29
CA MET A 543 2.98 17.12 29.76
C MET A 543 4.37 17.44 30.32
N GLY A 544 5.42 16.83 29.76
CA GLY A 544 6.79 17.03 30.22
C GLY A 544 7.27 18.46 30.02
N ASP A 545 7.06 19.04 28.83
CA ASP A 545 7.49 20.42 28.54
C ASP A 545 6.59 21.51 29.17
N GLY A 546 5.57 21.10 29.94
CA GLY A 546 4.67 21.99 30.66
C GLY A 546 3.60 22.67 29.80
N LYS A 547 3.52 22.38 28.49
CA LYS A 547 2.50 22.95 27.60
C LYS A 547 1.10 22.42 27.90
N CYS A 548 1.01 21.18 28.33
CA CYS A 548 -0.21 20.57 28.84
C CYS A 548 -0.14 20.56 30.37
N ALA A 549 -0.60 21.63 31.01
CA ALA A 549 -0.54 21.79 32.47
C ALA A 549 -1.25 20.62 33.18
N THR A 550 -0.44 19.72 33.74
CA THR A 550 -0.90 18.47 34.36
C THR A 550 -0.19 18.31 35.71
N GLU A 551 -0.93 18.02 36.77
CA GLU A 551 -0.33 17.74 38.08
C GLU A 551 0.45 16.42 38.04
N ASP A 552 1.60 16.35 38.72
CA ASP A 552 2.45 15.14 38.78
C ASP A 552 1.66 13.89 39.20
N VAL A 553 0.68 14.06 40.10
CA VAL A 553 -0.19 12.97 40.56
C VAL A 553 -1.03 12.40 39.41
N GLU A 554 -1.52 13.23 38.50
CA GLU A 554 -2.30 12.79 37.34
C GLU A 554 -1.43 12.16 36.26
N VAL A 555 -0.19 12.66 36.09
CA VAL A 555 0.81 11.99 35.25
C VAL A 555 1.05 10.57 35.75
N GLU A 556 1.37 10.40 37.05
CA GLU A 556 1.62 9.07 37.62
C GLU A 556 0.40 8.13 37.51
N LYS A 557 -0.82 8.65 37.71
CA LYS A 557 -2.05 7.88 37.50
C LYS A 557 -2.19 7.40 36.06
N LEU A 558 -1.92 8.25 35.08
CA LEU A 558 -1.98 7.89 33.66
C LEU A 558 -0.95 6.80 33.33
N PHE A 559 0.30 6.98 33.74
CA PHE A 559 1.36 5.99 33.50
C PHE A 559 1.04 4.64 34.17
N ALA A 560 0.53 4.65 35.40
CA ALA A 560 0.08 3.44 36.09
C ALA A 560 -1.07 2.74 35.37
N ALA A 561 -2.05 3.50 34.85
CA ALA A 561 -3.16 2.96 34.07
C ALA A 561 -2.68 2.34 32.74
N LEU A 562 -1.80 3.03 32.02
CA LEU A 562 -1.20 2.54 30.77
C LEU A 562 -0.42 1.25 30.99
N GLY A 563 0.42 1.18 32.03
CA GLY A 563 1.18 -0.03 32.37
C GLY A 563 0.31 -1.19 32.82
N ARG A 564 -0.84 -0.92 33.46
CA ARG A 564 -1.76 -1.98 33.91
C ARG A 564 -2.60 -2.56 32.78
N TYR A 565 -3.06 -1.73 31.85
CA TYR A 565 -4.14 -2.13 30.94
C TYR A 565 -3.76 -2.17 29.46
N SER A 566 -2.68 -1.50 29.04
CA SER A 566 -2.60 -1.09 27.63
C SER A 566 -1.21 -1.20 26.99
N LEU A 567 -0.13 -0.95 27.74
CA LEU A 567 1.25 -0.93 27.21
C LEU A 567 2.09 -2.07 27.77
N THR A 568 3.03 -2.56 26.95
CA THR A 568 4.09 -3.44 27.42
C THR A 568 5.08 -2.64 28.28
N PRO A 569 5.88 -3.30 29.14
CA PRO A 569 6.91 -2.60 29.92
C PRO A 569 7.83 -1.74 29.04
N SER A 570 8.27 -2.25 27.89
CA SER A 570 9.13 -1.49 26.98
C SER A 570 8.43 -0.28 26.36
N ASP A 571 7.17 -0.42 25.94
CA ASP A 571 6.44 0.73 25.40
C ASP A 571 6.22 1.82 26.46
N LEU A 572 5.99 1.40 27.71
CA LEU A 572 5.86 2.31 28.85
C LEU A 572 7.19 3.02 29.16
N ASP A 573 8.32 2.31 29.10
CA ASP A 573 9.65 2.88 29.29
C ASP A 573 9.96 3.95 28.23
N SER A 574 9.66 3.66 26.96
CA SER A 574 9.80 4.65 25.87
C SER A 574 8.97 5.90 26.14
N LEU A 575 7.72 5.73 26.58
CA LEU A 575 6.84 6.85 26.86
C LEU A 575 7.33 7.67 28.06
N ARG A 576 7.84 7.01 29.10
CA ARG A 576 8.40 7.63 30.30
C ARG A 576 9.65 8.42 29.97
N TYR A 577 10.52 7.85 29.13
CA TYR A 577 11.69 8.53 28.62
C TYR A 577 11.33 9.81 27.87
N SER A 578 10.34 9.78 26.96
CA SER A 578 9.87 10.97 26.24
C SER A 578 9.35 12.07 27.18
N TYR A 579 8.58 11.70 28.20
CA TYR A 579 8.10 12.64 29.23
C TYR A 579 9.27 13.31 29.98
N LEU A 580 10.19 12.50 30.52
CA LEU A 580 11.33 12.99 31.30
C LEU A 580 12.27 13.86 30.47
N GLN A 581 12.50 13.46 29.21
CA GLN A 581 13.31 14.24 28.30
C GLN A 581 12.68 15.61 28.03
N ALA A 582 11.36 15.65 27.82
CA ALA A 582 10.63 16.90 27.61
C ALA A 582 10.58 17.77 28.88
N SER A 583 10.56 17.18 30.07
CA SER A 583 10.60 17.91 31.35
C SER A 583 11.98 18.43 31.73
N GLY A 584 13.01 18.18 30.93
CA GLY A 584 14.38 18.55 31.24
C GLY A 584 14.95 17.78 32.44
N ALA A 585 14.51 16.54 32.63
CA ALA A 585 15.05 15.66 33.67
C ALA A 585 16.57 15.50 33.51
N PRO A 586 17.31 15.40 34.62
CA PRO A 586 18.76 15.28 34.56
C PRO A 586 19.17 13.92 33.94
N PRO A 587 20.37 13.83 33.32
CA PRO A 587 20.78 12.65 32.56
C PRO A 587 20.80 11.35 33.36
N ASP A 588 21.01 11.39 34.68
CA ASP A 588 20.98 10.24 35.59
C ASP A 588 19.59 9.61 35.69
N GLU A 589 18.53 10.42 35.72
CA GLU A 589 17.14 9.92 35.72
C GLU A 589 16.79 9.28 34.37
N LEU A 590 17.21 9.91 33.26
CA LEU A 590 17.04 9.37 31.91
C LEU A 590 17.78 8.04 31.72
N LEU A 591 19.01 7.94 32.26
CA LEU A 591 19.77 6.70 32.27
C LEU A 591 19.06 5.60 33.04
N ALA A 592 18.53 5.89 34.22
CA ALA A 592 17.85 4.88 35.05
C ALA A 592 16.69 4.19 34.30
N VAL A 593 15.93 4.96 33.50
CA VAL A 593 14.87 4.41 32.65
C VAL A 593 15.44 3.51 31.56
N LEU A 594 16.46 3.99 30.82
CA LEU A 594 17.07 3.25 29.71
C LEU A 594 17.79 1.98 30.17
N GLU A 595 18.55 2.04 31.25
CA GLU A 595 19.23 0.90 31.88
C GLU A 595 18.21 -0.13 32.39
N GLY A 596 17.15 0.33 33.05
CA GLY A 596 16.06 -0.56 33.50
C GLY A 596 15.37 -1.26 32.33
N ALA A 597 15.11 -0.54 31.24
CA ALA A 597 14.51 -1.10 30.03
C ALA A 597 15.43 -2.13 29.35
N LEU A 598 16.73 -1.83 29.22
CA LEU A 598 17.72 -2.72 28.64
C LEU A 598 18.07 -3.91 29.55
N ALA A 599 17.96 -3.78 30.87
CA ALA A 599 18.09 -4.90 31.80
C ALA A 599 16.97 -5.93 31.59
N ARG A 600 15.76 -5.48 31.25
CA ARG A 600 14.63 -6.35 30.89
C ARG A 600 14.75 -6.88 29.47
N ALA A 601 15.18 -6.06 28.52
CA ALA A 601 15.18 -6.36 27.09
C ALA A 601 16.47 -5.85 26.42
N PRO A 602 17.62 -6.53 26.61
CA PRO A 602 18.90 -6.03 26.11
C PRO A 602 19.02 -6.04 24.57
N GLY A 603 18.12 -6.76 23.89
CA GLY A 603 17.99 -6.76 22.43
C GLY A 603 17.24 -5.55 21.85
N GLN A 604 16.76 -4.61 22.66
CA GLN A 604 16.05 -3.42 22.20
C GLN A 604 17.05 -2.39 21.65
N LEU A 605 17.51 -2.62 20.42
CA LEU A 605 18.64 -1.87 19.83
C LEU A 605 18.41 -0.36 19.71
N SER A 606 17.15 0.09 19.67
CA SER A 606 16.80 1.51 19.55
C SER A 606 17.15 2.34 20.78
N TYR A 607 17.39 1.74 21.95
CA TYR A 607 17.73 2.48 23.18
C TYR A 607 19.21 2.82 23.31
N TYR A 608 20.11 2.05 22.69
CA TYR A 608 21.55 2.29 22.83
C TYR A 608 22.01 3.67 22.36
N PRO A 609 21.53 4.24 21.23
CA PRO A 609 21.88 5.61 20.86
C PRO A 609 21.56 6.63 21.96
N TYR A 610 20.37 6.54 22.56
CA TYR A 610 19.95 7.42 23.64
C TYR A 610 20.77 7.20 24.92
N LEU A 611 21.05 5.95 25.26
CA LEU A 611 21.86 5.58 26.42
C LEU A 611 23.28 6.14 26.33
N LEU A 612 23.91 6.00 25.15
CA LEU A 612 25.24 6.54 24.89
C LEU A 612 25.27 8.06 24.96
N ALA A 613 24.24 8.73 24.44
CA ALA A 613 24.11 10.18 24.55
C ALA A 613 24.08 10.63 26.01
N GLN A 614 23.34 9.95 26.89
CA GLN A 614 23.28 10.32 28.30
C GLN A 614 24.60 10.07 29.06
N TYR A 615 25.28 8.94 28.83
CA TYR A 615 26.61 8.72 29.43
C TYR A 615 27.63 9.76 28.96
N ASN A 616 27.54 10.20 27.71
CA ASN A 616 28.39 11.25 27.18
C ASN A 616 28.15 12.60 27.88
N GLU A 617 26.89 12.97 28.10
CA GLU A 617 26.52 14.18 28.88
C GLU A 617 27.07 14.14 30.32
N LEU A 618 27.08 12.96 30.96
CA LEU A 618 27.66 12.79 32.29
C LEU A 618 29.19 12.67 32.31
N GLY A 619 29.84 12.57 31.14
CA GLY A 619 31.28 12.30 31.05
C GLY A 619 31.70 10.91 31.53
N ASP A 620 30.78 9.94 31.61
CA ASP A 620 31.06 8.57 32.02
C ASP A 620 31.57 7.74 30.83
N ALA A 621 32.89 7.79 30.64
CA ALA A 621 33.57 7.03 29.58
C ALA A 621 33.45 5.51 29.75
N GLU A 622 33.35 5.01 30.99
CA GLU A 622 33.25 3.57 31.24
C GLU A 622 31.86 3.05 30.85
N GLY A 623 30.81 3.73 31.29
CA GLY A 623 29.42 3.45 30.92
C GLY A 623 29.20 3.50 29.41
N LEU A 624 29.77 4.51 28.75
CA LEU A 624 29.72 4.67 27.29
C LEU A 624 30.37 3.48 26.57
N LEU A 625 31.62 3.12 26.90
CA LEU A 625 32.33 2.01 26.26
C LEU A 625 31.65 0.67 26.51
N ARG A 626 31.19 0.43 27.74
CA ARG A 626 30.46 -0.79 28.11
C ARG A 626 29.18 -0.93 27.28
N SER A 627 28.40 0.13 27.20
CA SER A 627 27.13 0.17 26.46
C SER A 627 27.31 0.04 24.96
N ALA A 628 28.35 0.65 24.40
CA ALA A 628 28.69 0.48 22.99
C ALA A 628 29.08 -0.98 22.69
N GLY A 629 29.85 -1.62 23.58
CA GLY A 629 30.18 -3.05 23.48
C GLY A 629 28.93 -3.93 23.54
N GLN A 630 27.99 -3.65 24.44
CA GLN A 630 26.70 -4.34 24.50
C GLN A 630 25.89 -4.15 23.23
N TRP A 631 25.78 -2.91 22.73
CA TRP A 631 25.08 -2.64 21.48
C TRP A 631 25.64 -3.46 20.31
N MET A 632 26.96 -3.52 20.18
CA MET A 632 27.63 -4.33 19.16
C MET A 632 27.46 -5.83 19.38
N HIS A 633 27.29 -6.27 20.62
CA HIS A 633 27.03 -7.67 20.96
C HIS A 633 25.60 -8.08 20.58
N TYR A 634 24.61 -7.24 20.87
CA TYR A 634 23.19 -7.52 20.60
C TYR A 634 22.77 -7.20 19.16
N ASP A 635 23.47 -6.32 18.44
CA ASP A 635 23.28 -6.11 17.00
C ASP A 635 23.96 -7.22 16.17
N THR A 636 23.47 -8.45 16.33
CA THR A 636 24.00 -9.66 15.69
C THR A 636 23.96 -9.60 14.16
N ASN A 637 22.95 -8.92 13.61
CA ASN A 637 22.76 -8.73 12.17
C ASN A 637 23.53 -7.52 11.61
N ARG A 638 24.24 -6.78 12.47
CA ARG A 638 24.99 -5.57 12.09
C ARG A 638 24.11 -4.56 11.35
N ARG A 639 22.84 -4.43 11.74
CA ARG A 639 21.89 -3.50 11.09
C ARG A 639 22.18 -2.05 11.49
N GLN A 640 22.68 -1.84 12.69
CA GLN A 640 23.01 -0.53 13.24
C GLN A 640 24.49 -0.17 13.02
N LEU A 641 25.24 -1.00 12.28
CA LEU A 641 26.66 -0.79 12.03
C LEU A 641 26.99 0.57 11.37
N PRO A 642 26.19 1.11 10.43
CA PRO A 642 26.42 2.46 9.93
C PRO A 642 26.34 3.53 11.04
N LEU A 643 25.31 3.47 11.89
CA LEU A 643 25.13 4.40 13.01
C LEU A 643 26.23 4.23 14.07
N GLN A 644 26.58 2.99 14.41
CA GLN A 644 27.69 2.68 15.31
C GLN A 644 29.02 3.25 14.80
N ARG A 645 29.26 3.22 13.48
CA ARG A 645 30.48 3.81 12.89
C ARG A 645 30.51 5.33 12.99
N GLN A 646 29.38 6.00 12.80
CA GLN A 646 29.31 7.47 12.91
C GLN A 646 29.76 7.94 14.29
N LEU A 647 29.42 7.20 15.35
CA LEU A 647 29.86 7.50 16.71
C LEU A 647 31.39 7.49 16.88
N PHE A 648 32.10 6.57 16.22
CA PHE A 648 33.55 6.42 16.35
C PHE A 648 34.35 7.13 15.26
N ALA A 649 33.68 7.66 14.23
CA ALA A 649 34.35 8.27 13.08
C ALA A 649 34.92 9.66 13.38
N GLY A 650 34.57 10.30 14.51
CA GLY A 650 34.95 11.67 14.82
C GLY A 650 34.38 12.63 13.79
N ALA A 651 33.21 13.21 14.06
CA ALA A 651 32.62 14.18 13.16
C ALA A 651 33.56 15.38 12.96
N THR A 652 34.21 15.47 11.80
CA THR A 652 34.56 16.77 11.21
C THR A 652 33.39 17.21 10.32
N PRO A 653 32.96 18.48 10.42
CA PRO A 653 31.70 18.98 9.88
C PRO A 653 31.56 18.84 8.37
#